data_AF-A0A0Q9ZLV6-F1
#
_entry.id   AF-A0A0Q9ZLV6-F1
#
_cell.length_a   1.000
_cell.length_b   1.000
_cell.length_c   1.000
_cell.angle_alpha   90.00
_cell.angle_beta   90.00
_cell.angle_gamma   90.00
#
_symmetry.space_group_name_H-M   'P 1'
#
loop_
_entity.id
_entity.type
_entity.pdbx_description
1 polymer ?
#
loop_
_entity_poly.entity_id
_entity_poly.type
_entity_poly.pdbx_seq_one_letter_code
_entity_poly.pdbx_strand_id
1 'polypeptide(L)'
;MNTDDMEGLDEETRQEIKELQKVTREKDGDEAYAESQFNIGIILAQGNNVSGALSVWKDIERKDSPNSYAYAQLNTGIAFEKNRDIENALSAWSNIKRTDDPKAYAHAQFDSGVALDTKGDKNAAQVAWKNINRADDLEIYSQAQYNLGLMLYINDDKESALSLLEAIDHSDSPHAYAKSRYLAAQILKEQDEYESALKYLCDIKCSDDSRVYAKAELIIASLMKDMGSDIGFLDALCRVKRKDNATHYAFAQLMVGFDSKNKGDTKQAIGIWSNILSSDELKIYISAQYEIGKLLICDHESKKYREAEQAFNNAGLSYPYETYCYRKICGLLETSETNNLGLSSLNLLDTVLNMVSILTLDFDNHADEEKPFERKLAHYTSTYTCNLLLGNEHKEKPPSLFRLNTINNVNDPSEGQLLIRKLKGVKDNNFTALDFNEEFHAFISCFTFNHDSLNQFRLYGKQDNKEASGMSLVFRKEFFQSQNFIGGLSHLPVENSSKIIKNISTITDTKLDNVKVQASVDNEVAKYSVMRCVYLDPTSEYFHLAQRNRLTFFREFGEKRIVKNGTEQSQAEYEWGLYRDYMAIITSKFEAAYNSLKTIYTEVETEISNLKLTLASSIYKELIILLDEILLPLKYLIKHSAFREEQECRMIYITSIDRSEVTMEYGSFLYVEYEPNVKSHLDKIYIAPAAIHHKRYFDHILKDVDVPVEVSGNVFR
;
A
#
# COMPACT_ATOMS: atom_id res chain seq x y z
N MET A 1 54.40 -12.33 -6.55
CA MET A 1 53.47 -11.50 -7.34
C MET A 1 54.07 -11.27 -8.72
N ASN A 2 53.30 -11.49 -9.78
CA ASN A 2 53.74 -11.35 -11.18
C ASN A 2 53.32 -9.97 -11.74
N THR A 3 53.80 -9.62 -12.92
CA THR A 3 53.42 -8.37 -13.63
C THR A 3 51.92 -8.26 -13.89
N ASP A 4 51.25 -9.39 -14.10
CA ASP A 4 49.82 -9.48 -14.40
C ASP A 4 48.95 -9.09 -13.19
N ASP A 5 49.48 -9.28 -11.96
CA ASP A 5 48.78 -8.88 -10.72
C ASP A 5 48.72 -7.34 -10.55
N MET A 6 49.43 -6.57 -11.37
CA MET A 6 49.46 -5.10 -11.36
C MET A 6 48.77 -4.49 -12.60
N GLU A 7 48.12 -5.32 -13.41
CA GLU A 7 47.41 -4.87 -14.61
C GLU A 7 46.18 -4.04 -14.20
N GLY A 8 45.98 -2.87 -14.83
CA GLY A 8 44.90 -1.93 -14.50
C GLY A 8 45.19 -0.87 -13.42
N LEU A 9 46.30 -0.99 -12.68
CA LEU A 9 46.75 0.04 -11.73
C LEU A 9 47.52 1.18 -12.43
N ASP A 10 47.44 2.40 -11.90
CA ASP A 10 48.25 3.52 -12.34
C ASP A 10 49.73 3.37 -11.94
N GLU A 11 50.61 4.15 -12.58
CA GLU A 11 52.06 4.00 -12.42
C GLU A 11 52.56 4.37 -11.01
N GLU A 12 51.89 5.30 -10.33
CA GLU A 12 52.22 5.70 -8.97
C GLU A 12 51.93 4.55 -7.99
N THR A 13 50.75 3.94 -8.10
CA THR A 13 50.32 2.78 -7.32
C THR A 13 51.22 1.57 -7.57
N ARG A 14 51.63 1.34 -8.82
CA ARG A 14 52.59 0.28 -9.16
C ARG A 14 53.96 0.51 -8.53
N GLN A 15 54.42 1.75 -8.50
CA GLN A 15 55.69 2.09 -7.88
C GLN A 15 55.63 1.91 -6.36
N GLU A 16 54.52 2.29 -5.73
CA GLU A 16 54.26 2.05 -4.31
C GLU A 16 54.30 0.56 -3.96
N ILE A 17 53.59 -0.29 -4.72
CA ILE A 17 53.64 -1.74 -4.53
C ILE A 17 55.07 -2.28 -4.70
N LYS A 18 55.82 -1.82 -5.70
CA LYS A 18 57.22 -2.23 -5.90
C LYS A 18 58.13 -1.86 -4.72
N GLU A 19 57.90 -0.70 -4.10
CA GLU A 19 58.66 -0.32 -2.89
C GLU A 19 58.29 -1.21 -1.70
N LEU A 20 57.00 -1.47 -1.48
CA LEU A 20 56.52 -2.38 -0.44
C LEU A 20 57.08 -3.81 -0.63
N GLN A 21 57.16 -4.29 -1.88
CA GLN A 21 57.72 -5.60 -2.21
C GLN A 21 59.21 -5.77 -1.90
N LYS A 22 59.96 -4.68 -1.68
CA LYS A 22 61.38 -4.78 -1.27
C LYS A 22 61.53 -5.24 0.18
N VAL A 23 60.48 -5.10 0.99
CA VAL A 23 60.46 -5.53 2.39
C VAL A 23 60.42 -7.05 2.44
N THR A 24 61.37 -7.66 3.16
CA THR A 24 61.49 -9.11 3.27
C THR A 24 61.74 -9.54 4.72
N ARG A 25 61.27 -10.74 5.09
CA ARG A 25 61.49 -11.32 6.44
C ARG A 25 62.97 -11.26 6.86
N GLU A 26 63.88 -11.60 5.94
CA GLU A 26 65.32 -11.68 6.22
C GLU A 26 66.00 -10.33 6.48
N LYS A 27 65.52 -9.25 5.83
CA LYS A 27 66.17 -7.94 5.89
C LYS A 27 65.51 -7.01 6.90
N ASP A 28 64.19 -7.06 6.98
CA ASP A 28 63.38 -6.04 7.64
C ASP A 28 62.60 -6.58 8.86
N GLY A 29 62.61 -7.92 9.03
CA GLY A 29 61.92 -8.62 10.11
C GLY A 29 60.50 -9.08 9.73
N ASP A 30 59.97 -10.02 10.51
CA ASP A 30 58.68 -10.64 10.20
C ASP A 30 57.50 -9.66 10.31
N GLU A 31 57.52 -8.75 11.29
CA GLU A 31 56.45 -7.76 11.51
C GLU A 31 56.34 -6.75 10.35
N ALA A 32 57.45 -6.16 9.93
CA ALA A 32 57.49 -5.22 8.80
C ALA A 32 57.10 -5.90 7.48
N TYR A 33 57.49 -7.16 7.29
CA TYR A 33 57.05 -7.95 6.16
C TYR A 33 55.53 -8.15 6.15
N ALA A 34 54.94 -8.53 7.29
CA ALA A 34 53.51 -8.74 7.42
C ALA A 34 52.70 -7.46 7.15
N GLU A 35 53.14 -6.32 7.68
CA GLU A 35 52.53 -5.01 7.42
C GLU A 35 52.61 -4.63 5.94
N SER A 36 53.77 -4.84 5.31
CA SER A 36 53.97 -4.59 3.88
C SER A 36 53.04 -5.45 3.01
N GLN A 37 52.95 -6.77 3.26
CA GLN A 37 52.04 -7.65 2.53
C GLN A 37 50.57 -7.25 2.77
N PHE A 38 50.20 -6.87 3.99
CA PHE A 38 48.85 -6.42 4.29
C PHE A 38 48.48 -5.19 3.45
N ASN A 39 49.35 -4.18 3.42
CA ASN A 39 49.15 -2.94 2.66
C ASN A 39 49.10 -3.20 1.14
N ILE A 40 49.97 -4.05 0.59
CA ILE A 40 49.90 -4.47 -0.82
C ILE A 40 48.52 -5.07 -1.12
N GLY A 41 48.02 -5.97 -0.25
CA GLY A 41 46.71 -6.58 -0.46
C GLY A 41 45.56 -5.56 -0.41
N ILE A 42 45.62 -4.56 0.47
CA ILE A 42 44.63 -3.47 0.51
C ILE A 42 44.63 -2.66 -0.79
N ILE A 43 45.82 -2.27 -1.28
CA ILE A 43 45.96 -1.53 -2.55
C ILE A 43 45.37 -2.34 -3.71
N LEU A 44 45.68 -3.64 -3.79
CA LEU A 44 45.16 -4.53 -4.83
C LEU A 44 43.63 -4.65 -4.76
N ALA A 45 43.06 -4.79 -3.55
CA ALA A 45 41.62 -4.88 -3.36
C ALA A 45 40.88 -3.58 -3.78
N GLN A 46 41.45 -2.41 -3.46
CA GLN A 46 40.94 -1.11 -3.90
C GLN A 46 40.99 -0.95 -5.42
N GLY A 47 42.01 -1.50 -6.07
CA GLY A 47 42.13 -1.62 -7.53
C GLY A 47 41.23 -2.68 -8.17
N ASN A 48 40.28 -3.28 -7.43
CA ASN A 48 39.44 -4.41 -7.83
C ASN A 48 40.21 -5.70 -8.20
N ASN A 49 41.50 -5.83 -7.90
CA ASN A 49 42.24 -7.09 -8.05
C ASN A 49 42.12 -7.94 -6.77
N VAL A 50 40.94 -8.54 -6.58
CA VAL A 50 40.64 -9.37 -5.41
C VAL A 50 41.51 -10.63 -5.37
N SER A 51 41.80 -11.25 -6.52
CA SER A 51 42.66 -12.44 -6.59
C SER A 51 44.09 -12.15 -6.15
N GLY A 52 44.65 -11.01 -6.58
CA GLY A 52 45.97 -10.56 -6.15
C GLY A 52 45.99 -10.28 -4.65
N ALA A 53 44.99 -9.57 -4.12
CA ALA A 53 44.86 -9.29 -2.69
C ALA A 53 44.82 -10.57 -1.84
N LEU A 54 43.97 -11.53 -2.21
CA LEU A 54 43.88 -12.84 -1.55
C LEU A 54 45.20 -13.62 -1.61
N SER A 55 45.93 -13.54 -2.73
CA SER A 55 47.23 -14.19 -2.85
C SER A 55 48.25 -13.61 -1.88
N VAL A 56 48.30 -12.28 -1.74
CA VAL A 56 49.27 -11.61 -0.88
C VAL A 56 48.92 -11.77 0.61
N TRP A 57 47.64 -11.64 0.99
CA TRP A 57 47.22 -11.83 2.38
C TRP A 57 47.42 -13.26 2.88
N LYS A 58 47.41 -14.26 1.99
CA LYS A 58 47.68 -15.66 2.32
C LYS A 58 49.12 -15.90 2.82
N ASP A 59 50.07 -15.05 2.42
CA ASP A 59 51.48 -15.20 2.77
C ASP A 59 51.83 -14.64 4.16
N ILE A 60 50.88 -13.95 4.81
CA ILE A 60 51.01 -13.43 6.17
C ILE A 60 50.74 -14.55 7.16
N GLU A 61 51.72 -14.88 8.00
CA GLU A 61 51.54 -15.84 9.08
C GLU A 61 51.27 -15.13 10.41
N ARG A 62 50.46 -15.75 11.28
CA ARG A 62 50.15 -15.20 12.63
C ARG A 62 51.41 -14.91 13.45
N LYS A 63 52.47 -15.71 13.28
CA LYS A 63 53.74 -15.52 14.00
C LYS A 63 54.49 -14.26 13.54
N ASP A 64 54.22 -13.81 12.32
CA ASP A 64 54.91 -12.66 11.73
C ASP A 64 54.42 -11.37 12.39
N SER A 65 53.09 -11.23 12.47
CA SER A 65 52.40 -10.21 13.27
C SER A 65 50.97 -10.67 13.52
N PRO A 66 50.55 -10.94 14.78
CA PRO A 66 49.17 -11.32 15.08
C PRO A 66 48.16 -10.28 14.60
N ASN A 67 48.47 -8.99 14.75
CA ASN A 67 47.61 -7.89 14.33
C ASN A 67 47.46 -7.84 12.79
N SER A 68 48.56 -7.84 12.03
CA SER A 68 48.48 -7.83 10.56
C SER A 68 47.78 -9.08 10.02
N TYR A 69 48.02 -10.24 10.64
CA TYR A 69 47.31 -11.48 10.31
C TYR A 69 45.80 -11.36 10.53
N ALA A 70 45.38 -10.78 11.66
CA ALA A 70 43.96 -10.61 11.98
C ALA A 70 43.25 -9.72 10.95
N TYR A 71 43.83 -8.56 10.59
CA TYR A 71 43.27 -7.69 9.56
C TYR A 71 43.32 -8.30 8.16
N ALA A 72 44.36 -9.06 7.82
CA ALA A 72 44.44 -9.78 6.56
C ALA A 72 43.33 -10.84 6.43
N GLN A 73 43.07 -11.61 7.50
CA GLN A 73 41.95 -12.57 7.54
C GLN A 73 40.58 -11.89 7.50
N LEU A 74 40.43 -10.73 8.17
CA LEU A 74 39.18 -9.96 8.16
C LEU A 74 38.84 -9.51 6.73
N ASN A 75 39.81 -8.92 6.04
CA ASN A 75 39.63 -8.47 4.65
C ASN A 75 39.51 -9.63 3.66
N THR A 76 40.19 -10.75 3.91
CA THR A 76 39.98 -12.00 3.16
C THR A 76 38.52 -12.45 3.25
N GLY A 77 37.92 -12.41 4.45
CA GLY A 77 36.52 -12.77 4.63
C GLY A 77 35.56 -11.82 3.91
N ILE A 78 35.77 -10.51 4.04
CA ILE A 78 34.98 -9.47 3.34
C ILE A 78 35.07 -9.66 1.81
N ALA A 79 36.25 -9.98 1.29
CA ALA A 79 36.45 -10.24 -0.14
C ALA A 79 35.68 -11.46 -0.63
N PHE A 80 35.65 -12.55 0.14
CA PHE A 80 34.84 -13.73 -0.17
C PHE A 80 33.33 -13.43 -0.11
N GLU A 81 32.87 -12.71 0.92
CA GLU A 81 31.47 -12.32 1.05
C GLU A 81 30.98 -11.46 -0.12
N LYS A 82 31.78 -10.48 -0.57
CA LYS A 82 31.46 -9.64 -1.74
C LYS A 82 31.28 -10.48 -3.01
N ASN A 83 32.01 -11.60 -3.13
CA ASN A 83 31.88 -12.58 -4.20
C ASN A 83 30.80 -13.64 -3.94
N ARG A 84 29.97 -13.45 -2.90
CA ARG A 84 28.90 -14.36 -2.44
C ARG A 84 29.40 -15.73 -2.00
N ASP A 85 30.67 -15.85 -1.64
CA ASP A 85 31.29 -17.07 -1.12
C ASP A 85 31.31 -17.05 0.42
N ILE A 86 30.13 -17.27 1.01
CA ILE A 86 29.93 -17.14 2.46
C ILE A 86 30.73 -18.19 3.26
N GLU A 87 30.93 -19.38 2.73
CA GLU A 87 31.67 -20.46 3.43
C GLU A 87 33.13 -20.09 3.62
N ASN A 88 33.79 -19.59 2.56
CA ASN A 88 35.18 -19.15 2.65
C ASN A 88 35.30 -17.85 3.48
N ALA A 89 34.28 -16.98 3.47
CA ALA A 89 34.23 -15.81 4.34
C ALA A 89 34.22 -16.19 5.83
N LEU A 90 33.29 -17.06 6.23
CA LEU A 90 33.19 -17.59 7.59
C LEU A 90 34.46 -18.33 8.01
N SER A 91 35.07 -19.10 7.09
CA SER A 91 36.33 -19.78 7.36
C SER A 91 37.45 -18.77 7.67
N ALA A 92 37.58 -17.70 6.90
CA ALA A 92 38.60 -16.67 7.12
C ALA A 92 38.38 -15.93 8.45
N TRP A 93 37.16 -15.49 8.73
CA TRP A 93 36.82 -14.81 9.99
C TRP A 93 37.03 -15.69 11.22
N SER A 94 36.74 -17.00 11.13
CA SER A 94 36.96 -17.96 12.22
C SER A 94 38.43 -18.14 12.63
N ASN A 95 39.37 -17.77 11.74
CA ASN A 95 40.79 -17.84 12.04
C ASN A 95 41.25 -16.75 13.01
N ILE A 96 40.49 -15.66 13.18
CA ILE A 96 40.90 -14.52 14.01
C ILE A 96 40.62 -14.85 15.49
N LYS A 97 41.62 -14.62 16.35
CA LYS A 97 41.45 -14.73 17.81
C LYS A 97 41.45 -13.34 18.43
N ARG A 98 40.68 -13.16 19.50
CA ARG A 98 40.66 -11.91 20.28
C ARG A 98 42.05 -11.48 20.76
N THR A 99 42.96 -12.42 21.01
CA THR A 99 44.36 -12.14 21.41
C THR A 99 45.25 -11.65 20.27
N ASP A 100 44.84 -11.84 19.02
CA ASP A 100 45.59 -11.35 17.86
C ASP A 100 45.38 -9.83 17.72
N ASP A 101 44.11 -9.42 17.70
CA ASP A 101 43.67 -8.03 17.78
C ASP A 101 42.17 -8.01 18.19
N PRO A 102 41.79 -7.39 19.33
CA PRO A 102 40.41 -7.38 19.80
C PRO A 102 39.44 -6.72 18.81
N LYS A 103 39.87 -5.65 18.13
CA LYS A 103 39.02 -4.90 17.19
C LYS A 103 38.75 -5.72 15.93
N ALA A 104 39.78 -6.27 15.30
CA ALA A 104 39.62 -7.15 14.13
C ALA A 104 38.77 -8.39 14.47
N TYR A 105 38.93 -8.94 15.68
CA TYR A 105 38.07 -10.03 16.16
C TYR A 105 36.61 -9.61 16.28
N ALA A 106 36.33 -8.43 16.86
CA ALA A 106 34.96 -7.92 16.98
C ALA A 106 34.29 -7.75 15.61
N HIS A 107 34.98 -7.13 14.65
CA HIS A 107 34.50 -6.99 13.27
C HIS A 107 34.22 -8.36 12.62
N ALA A 108 35.17 -9.30 12.74
CA ALA A 108 35.01 -10.64 12.17
C ALA A 108 33.82 -11.41 12.76
N GLN A 109 33.60 -11.31 14.08
CA GLN A 109 32.43 -11.90 14.73
C GLN A 109 31.13 -11.20 14.30
N PHE A 110 31.16 -9.89 14.13
CA PHE A 110 30.00 -9.12 13.69
C PHE A 110 29.57 -9.53 12.27
N ASP A 111 30.51 -9.53 11.33
CA ASP A 111 30.28 -9.90 9.93
C ASP A 111 29.86 -11.38 9.82
N SER A 112 30.50 -12.27 10.58
CA SER A 112 30.08 -13.68 10.67
C SER A 112 28.62 -13.79 11.12
N GLY A 113 28.21 -13.00 12.12
CA GLY A 113 26.83 -13.00 12.59
C GLY A 113 25.84 -12.53 11.53
N VAL A 114 26.17 -11.46 10.79
CA VAL A 114 25.33 -10.94 9.69
C VAL A 114 25.20 -11.96 8.55
N ALA A 115 26.30 -12.59 8.16
CA ALA A 115 26.31 -13.61 7.10
C ALA A 115 25.49 -14.85 7.50
N LEU A 116 25.60 -15.29 8.76
CA LEU A 116 24.85 -16.43 9.30
C LEU A 116 23.35 -16.14 9.40
N ASP A 117 22.95 -14.95 9.84
CA ASP A 117 21.54 -14.54 9.88
C ASP A 117 20.95 -14.47 8.47
N THR A 118 21.70 -13.95 7.51
CA THR A 118 21.31 -13.93 6.08
C THR A 118 21.09 -15.33 5.52
N LYS A 119 21.88 -16.32 5.97
CA LYS A 119 21.73 -17.74 5.61
C LYS A 119 20.57 -18.43 6.37
N GLY A 120 19.98 -17.77 7.36
CA GLY A 120 18.92 -18.29 8.22
C GLY A 120 19.41 -19.05 9.45
N ASP A 121 20.72 -19.11 9.71
CA ASP A 121 21.27 -19.71 10.93
C ASP A 121 21.31 -18.70 12.09
N LYS A 122 20.11 -18.38 12.58
CA LYS A 122 19.88 -17.42 13.65
C LYS A 122 20.65 -17.76 14.94
N ASN A 123 20.77 -19.05 15.27
CA ASN A 123 21.45 -19.47 16.49
C ASN A 123 22.95 -19.19 16.40
N ALA A 124 23.57 -19.54 15.27
CA ALA A 124 24.99 -19.27 15.05
C ALA A 124 25.27 -17.75 14.99
N ALA A 125 24.37 -16.97 14.36
CA ALA A 125 24.46 -15.51 14.36
C ALA A 125 24.44 -14.91 15.77
N GLN A 126 23.50 -15.37 16.61
CA GLN A 126 23.39 -14.93 17.99
C GLN A 126 24.66 -15.24 18.80
N VAL A 127 25.26 -16.42 18.59
CA VAL A 127 26.52 -16.81 19.24
C VAL A 127 27.66 -15.89 18.81
N ALA A 128 27.78 -15.60 17.51
CA ALA A 128 28.81 -14.72 16.99
C ALA A 128 28.72 -13.31 17.59
N TRP A 129 27.52 -12.70 17.62
CA TRP A 129 27.34 -11.37 18.22
C TRP A 129 27.55 -11.35 19.74
N LYS A 130 27.16 -12.42 20.46
CA LYS A 130 27.43 -12.55 21.92
C LYS A 130 28.91 -12.68 22.25
N ASN A 131 29.75 -13.08 21.30
CA ASN A 131 31.20 -13.17 21.50
C ASN A 131 31.89 -11.79 21.50
N ILE A 132 31.21 -10.71 21.13
CA ILE A 132 31.81 -9.37 21.09
C ILE A 132 31.68 -8.73 22.46
N ASN A 133 32.79 -8.29 23.04
CA ASN A 133 32.78 -7.56 24.31
C ASN A 133 32.86 -6.05 24.07
N ARG A 134 32.30 -5.26 25.00
CA ARG A 134 32.39 -3.78 24.97
C ARG A 134 33.84 -3.26 24.88
N ALA A 135 34.80 -3.98 25.47
CA ALA A 135 36.21 -3.61 25.44
C ALA A 135 36.92 -3.93 24.11
N ASP A 136 36.30 -4.73 23.22
CA ASP A 136 36.92 -5.15 21.96
C ASP A 136 36.84 -4.00 20.92
N ASP A 137 35.64 -3.46 20.72
CA ASP A 137 35.36 -2.22 19.98
C ASP A 137 33.96 -1.70 20.38
N LEU A 138 33.86 -0.43 20.81
CA LEU A 138 32.62 0.15 21.35
C LEU A 138 31.49 0.23 20.31
N GLU A 139 31.84 0.59 19.07
CA GLU A 139 30.87 0.78 18.01
C GLU A 139 30.32 -0.56 17.55
N ILE A 140 31.20 -1.53 17.29
CA ILE A 140 30.81 -2.88 16.86
C ILE A 140 30.06 -3.62 17.95
N TYR A 141 30.46 -3.47 19.22
CA TYR A 141 29.71 -4.00 20.34
C TYR A 141 28.27 -3.44 20.36
N SER A 142 28.10 -2.13 20.21
CA SER A 142 26.78 -1.49 20.23
C SER A 142 25.90 -1.97 19.09
N GLN A 143 26.46 -2.12 17.88
CA GLN A 143 25.74 -2.68 16.74
C GLN A 143 25.37 -4.15 16.96
N ALA A 144 26.26 -4.95 17.56
CA ALA A 144 25.97 -6.34 17.91
C ALA A 144 24.85 -6.45 18.95
N GLN A 145 24.85 -5.60 19.99
CA GLN A 145 23.76 -5.55 20.97
C GLN A 145 22.43 -5.15 20.33
N TYR A 146 22.44 -4.20 19.39
CA TYR A 146 21.25 -3.83 18.62
C TYR A 146 20.71 -5.03 17.82
N ASN A 147 21.56 -5.75 17.10
CA ASN A 147 21.16 -6.92 16.32
C ASN A 147 20.59 -8.04 17.20
N LEU A 148 21.21 -8.28 18.36
CA LEU A 148 20.69 -9.22 19.36
C LEU A 148 19.31 -8.80 19.88
N GLY A 149 19.12 -7.51 20.20
CA GLY A 149 17.82 -6.96 20.61
C GLY A 149 16.76 -7.11 19.53
N LEU A 150 17.10 -6.81 18.27
CA LEU A 150 16.22 -7.00 17.11
C LEU A 150 15.81 -8.47 16.92
N MET A 151 16.75 -9.40 17.05
CA MET A 151 16.44 -10.84 16.96
C MET A 151 15.47 -11.29 18.05
N LEU A 152 15.66 -10.82 19.29
CA LEU A 152 14.80 -11.16 20.41
C LEU A 152 13.38 -10.63 20.19
N TYR A 153 13.26 -9.38 19.72
CA TYR A 153 11.97 -8.80 19.34
C TYR A 153 11.27 -9.61 18.23
N ILE A 154 11.99 -10.02 17.17
CA ILE A 154 11.43 -10.87 16.11
C ILE A 154 10.95 -12.23 16.63
N ASN A 155 11.58 -12.75 17.68
CA ASN A 155 11.17 -13.99 18.36
C ASN A 155 10.15 -13.76 19.48
N ASP A 156 9.54 -12.56 19.54
CA ASP A 156 8.52 -12.13 20.52
C ASP A 156 9.01 -12.08 21.99
N ASP A 157 10.34 -12.04 22.21
CA ASP A 157 10.95 -11.82 23.52
C ASP A 157 11.21 -10.33 23.77
N LYS A 158 10.13 -9.59 23.98
CA LYS A 158 10.13 -8.11 24.07
C LYS A 158 10.87 -7.58 25.30
N GLU A 159 10.76 -8.26 26.45
CA GLU A 159 11.43 -7.84 27.69
C GLU A 159 12.96 -7.93 27.56
N SER A 160 13.47 -9.06 27.06
CA SER A 160 14.90 -9.24 26.85
C SER A 160 15.44 -8.30 25.77
N ALA A 161 14.64 -8.06 24.71
CA ALA A 161 14.98 -7.09 23.68
C ALA A 161 15.15 -5.68 24.25
N LEU A 162 14.17 -5.19 25.03
CA LEU A 162 14.23 -3.88 25.67
C LEU A 162 15.47 -3.73 26.56
N SER A 163 15.78 -4.75 27.36
CA SER A 163 16.95 -4.73 28.25
C SER A 163 18.27 -4.54 27.48
N LEU A 164 18.45 -5.22 26.34
CA LEU A 164 19.65 -5.06 25.51
C LEU A 164 19.71 -3.70 24.83
N LEU A 165 18.57 -3.22 24.30
CA LEU A 165 18.50 -1.95 23.57
C LEU A 165 18.75 -0.75 24.49
N GLU A 166 18.26 -0.81 25.73
CA GLU A 166 18.44 0.23 26.75
C GLU A 166 19.86 0.34 27.26
N ALA A 167 20.60 -0.78 27.26
CA ALA A 167 21.97 -0.86 27.75
C ALA A 167 23.00 -0.26 26.76
N ILE A 168 22.60 0.04 25.52
CA ILE A 168 23.47 0.71 24.55
C ILE A 168 23.67 2.16 24.98
N ASP A 169 24.94 2.54 25.16
CA ASP A 169 25.37 3.88 25.59
C ASP A 169 25.54 4.80 24.37
N HIS A 170 25.01 6.02 24.45
CA HIS A 170 25.15 7.03 23.40
C HIS A 170 26.62 7.33 23.07
N SER A 171 27.49 7.27 24.08
CA SER A 171 28.93 7.52 23.93
C SER A 171 29.69 6.41 23.21
N ASP A 172 29.14 5.18 23.18
CA ASP A 172 29.75 4.04 22.48
C ASP A 172 29.50 4.12 20.97
N SER A 173 28.27 4.45 20.59
CA SER A 173 27.87 4.68 19.21
C SER A 173 26.57 5.49 19.15
N PRO A 174 26.62 6.77 18.77
CA PRO A 174 25.42 7.58 18.58
C PRO A 174 24.45 6.94 17.57
N HIS A 175 25.00 6.34 16.50
CA HIS A 175 24.24 5.63 15.48
C HIS A 175 23.48 4.43 16.03
N ALA A 176 24.18 3.51 16.71
CA ALA A 176 23.54 2.33 17.29
C ALA A 176 22.56 2.70 18.41
N TYR A 177 22.86 3.74 19.19
CA TYR A 177 21.97 4.30 20.20
C TYR A 177 20.68 4.84 19.58
N ALA A 178 20.75 5.60 18.49
CA ALA A 178 19.57 6.11 17.80
C ALA A 178 18.66 4.97 17.33
N LYS A 179 19.25 3.94 16.72
CA LYS A 179 18.51 2.72 16.30
C LYS A 179 17.91 1.97 17.48
N SER A 180 18.63 1.87 18.60
CA SER A 180 18.16 1.15 19.78
C SER A 180 16.99 1.85 20.44
N ARG A 181 17.07 3.18 20.61
CA ARG A 181 15.97 3.99 21.14
C ARG A 181 14.75 3.96 20.24
N TYR A 182 14.94 3.98 18.92
CA TYR A 182 13.86 3.84 17.96
C TYR A 182 13.13 2.49 18.11
N LEU A 183 13.86 1.37 18.12
CA LEU A 183 13.27 0.03 18.25
C LEU A 183 12.61 -0.17 19.62
N ALA A 184 13.25 0.29 20.71
CA ALA A 184 12.67 0.23 22.04
C ALA A 184 11.35 1.00 22.11
N ALA A 185 11.27 2.17 21.49
CA ALA A 185 10.01 2.92 21.41
C ALA A 185 8.91 2.19 20.64
N GLN A 186 9.25 1.43 19.58
CA GLN A 186 8.27 0.61 18.87
C GLN A 186 7.72 -0.51 19.76
N ILE A 187 8.59 -1.20 20.50
CA ILE A 187 8.18 -2.25 21.45
C ILE A 187 7.24 -1.68 22.52
N LEU A 188 7.60 -0.54 23.10
CA LEU A 188 6.79 0.15 24.12
C LEU A 188 5.45 0.61 23.54
N LYS A 189 5.42 1.09 22.29
CA LYS A 189 4.16 1.45 21.61
C LYS A 189 3.24 0.23 21.45
N GLU A 190 3.76 -0.94 21.11
CA GLU A 190 2.96 -2.18 21.02
C GLU A 190 2.42 -2.66 22.37
N GLN A 191 3.04 -2.22 23.46
CA GLN A 191 2.60 -2.49 24.84
C GLN A 191 1.69 -1.39 25.39
N ASP A 192 1.25 -0.45 24.54
CA ASP A 192 0.47 0.75 24.89
C ASP A 192 1.17 1.70 25.89
N GLU A 193 2.50 1.61 26.03
CA GLU A 193 3.32 2.49 26.87
C GLU A 193 3.77 3.75 26.10
N TYR A 194 2.80 4.57 25.66
CA TYR A 194 3.07 5.71 24.77
C TYR A 194 3.97 6.80 25.37
N GLU A 195 3.86 7.10 26.66
CA GLU A 195 4.71 8.09 27.33
C GLU A 195 6.18 7.67 27.35
N SER A 196 6.43 6.39 27.68
CA SER A 196 7.76 5.79 27.64
C SER A 196 8.29 5.81 26.21
N ALA A 197 7.52 5.33 25.24
CA ALA A 197 7.91 5.33 23.83
C ALA A 197 8.30 6.74 23.33
N LEU A 198 7.51 7.76 23.67
CA LEU A 198 7.79 9.14 23.31
C LEU A 198 9.12 9.64 23.87
N LYS A 199 9.43 9.31 25.13
CA LYS A 199 10.70 9.71 25.75
C LYS A 199 11.90 9.17 24.98
N TYR A 200 11.86 7.90 24.60
CA TYR A 200 12.94 7.26 23.84
C TYR A 200 13.11 7.89 22.46
N LEU A 201 12.01 8.23 21.78
CA LEU A 201 12.08 8.90 20.48
C LEU A 201 12.67 10.32 20.59
N CYS A 202 12.29 11.07 21.64
CA CYS A 202 12.80 12.42 21.90
C CYS A 202 14.31 12.45 22.25
N ASP A 203 14.88 11.32 22.71
CA ASP A 203 16.31 11.22 23.01
C ASP A 203 17.17 11.10 21.73
N ILE A 204 16.57 10.79 20.58
CA ILE A 204 17.27 10.65 19.30
C ILE A 204 17.54 12.03 18.71
N LYS A 205 18.80 12.33 18.39
CA LYS A 205 19.17 13.60 17.73
C LYS A 205 19.47 13.39 16.26
N CYS A 206 19.21 14.42 15.46
CA CYS A 206 19.57 14.46 14.04
C CYS A 206 21.08 14.22 13.79
N SER A 207 21.93 14.60 14.75
CA SER A 207 23.39 14.36 14.69
C SER A 207 23.80 12.91 14.93
N ASP A 208 22.92 12.09 15.54
CA ASP A 208 23.23 10.70 15.89
C ASP A 208 23.04 9.79 14.68
N ASP A 209 21.90 9.92 14.01
CA ASP A 209 21.61 9.41 12.68
C ASP A 209 20.42 10.23 12.11
N SER A 210 20.65 10.97 11.03
CA SER A 210 19.64 11.85 10.45
C SER A 210 18.45 11.09 9.85
N ARG A 211 18.66 9.87 9.34
CA ARG A 211 17.60 9.03 8.77
C ARG A 211 16.72 8.46 9.88
N VAL A 212 17.33 7.94 10.94
CA VAL A 212 16.61 7.40 12.10
C VAL A 212 15.86 8.53 12.83
N TYR A 213 16.47 9.70 12.95
CA TYR A 213 15.82 10.90 13.50
C TYR A 213 14.56 11.28 12.71
N ALA A 214 14.65 11.38 11.38
CA ALA A 214 13.49 11.68 10.54
C ALA A 214 12.36 10.66 10.71
N LYS A 215 12.71 9.37 10.84
CA LYS A 215 11.75 8.28 11.10
C LYS A 215 11.11 8.42 12.49
N ALA A 216 11.91 8.74 13.51
CA ALA A 216 11.44 8.95 14.87
C ALA A 216 10.43 10.09 14.97
N GLU A 217 10.68 11.22 14.29
CA GLU A 217 9.75 12.36 14.26
C GLU A 217 8.39 12.01 13.65
N LEU A 218 8.32 11.11 12.66
CA LEU A 218 7.03 10.62 12.15
C LEU A 218 6.28 9.77 13.18
N ILE A 219 6.98 8.97 13.97
CA ILE A 219 6.35 8.19 15.05
C ILE A 219 5.91 9.09 16.20
N ILE A 220 6.72 10.11 16.55
CA ILE A 220 6.32 11.15 17.50
C ILE A 220 5.04 11.82 17.02
N ALA A 221 4.95 12.19 15.74
CA ALA A 221 3.74 12.76 15.17
C ALA A 221 2.53 11.82 15.39
N SER A 222 2.63 10.55 15.00
CA SER A 222 1.57 9.55 15.21
C SER A 222 1.14 9.48 16.67
N LEU A 223 2.08 9.32 17.62
CA LEU A 223 1.77 9.23 19.05
C LEU A 223 1.09 10.51 19.56
N MET A 224 1.57 11.69 19.13
CA MET A 224 0.94 12.97 19.47
C MET A 224 -0.51 13.03 18.99
N LYS A 225 -0.78 12.53 17.78
CA LYS A 225 -2.13 12.45 17.24
C LYS A 225 -3.02 11.50 18.04
N ASP A 226 -2.50 10.31 18.38
CA ASP A 226 -3.20 9.31 19.18
C ASP A 226 -3.53 9.84 20.59
N MET A 227 -2.65 10.67 21.17
CA MET A 227 -2.88 11.37 22.43
C MET A 227 -3.75 12.65 22.30
N GLY A 228 -4.25 12.98 21.10
CA GLY A 228 -5.12 14.14 20.86
C GLY A 228 -4.41 15.49 20.77
N SER A 229 -3.09 15.52 20.61
CA SER A 229 -2.27 16.75 20.45
C SER A 229 -2.00 17.07 18.99
N ASP A 230 -2.90 17.81 18.35
CA ASP A 230 -2.72 18.27 16.96
C ASP A 230 -1.50 19.19 16.79
N ILE A 231 -1.19 20.00 17.82
CA ILE A 231 -0.01 20.87 17.81
C ILE A 231 1.27 20.04 17.83
N GLY A 232 1.36 19.03 18.71
CA GLY A 232 2.51 18.14 18.78
C GLY A 232 2.69 17.32 17.52
N PHE A 233 1.59 16.87 16.91
CA PHE A 233 1.58 16.18 15.62
C PHE A 233 2.24 17.04 14.53
N LEU A 234 1.79 18.29 14.35
CA LEU A 234 2.33 19.17 13.31
C LEU A 234 3.77 19.60 13.57
N ASP A 235 4.12 19.88 14.83
CA ASP A 235 5.46 20.30 15.22
C ASP A 235 6.51 19.22 14.89
N ALA A 236 6.20 17.95 15.18
CA ALA A 236 7.06 16.82 14.82
C ALA A 236 7.25 16.67 13.30
N LEU A 237 6.16 16.77 12.53
CA LEU A 237 6.24 16.73 11.06
C LEU A 237 7.09 17.88 10.50
N CYS A 238 7.00 19.08 11.07
CA CYS A 238 7.75 20.24 10.61
C CYS A 238 9.27 20.17 10.91
N ARG A 239 9.68 19.32 11.87
CA ARG A 239 11.10 19.09 12.18
C ARG A 239 11.81 18.27 11.09
N VAL A 240 11.10 17.37 10.39
CA VAL A 240 11.68 16.56 9.32
C VAL A 240 12.18 17.43 8.17
N LYS A 241 13.45 17.29 7.76
CA LYS A 241 14.02 18.02 6.61
C LYS A 241 14.37 17.06 5.47
N ARG A 242 14.27 17.56 4.23
CA ARG A 242 14.60 16.79 3.02
C ARG A 242 16.02 16.22 3.02
N LYS A 243 16.99 16.97 3.54
CA LYS A 243 18.39 16.54 3.65
C LYS A 243 18.59 15.34 4.59
N ASP A 244 17.68 15.15 5.55
CA ASP A 244 17.76 14.07 6.54
C ASP A 244 17.17 12.79 5.93
N ASN A 245 15.99 12.92 5.31
CA ASN A 245 15.39 11.88 4.48
C ASN A 245 14.32 12.48 3.55
N ALA A 246 14.49 12.34 2.23
CA ALA A 246 13.60 12.94 1.24
C ALA A 246 12.18 12.34 1.27
N THR A 247 12.07 11.02 1.39
CA THR A 247 10.79 10.29 1.44
C THR A 247 9.97 10.66 2.68
N HIS A 248 10.58 10.65 3.87
CA HIS A 248 9.91 11.06 5.11
C HIS A 248 9.53 12.54 5.09
N TYR A 249 10.39 13.39 4.52
CA TYR A 249 10.08 14.81 4.32
C TYR A 249 8.85 15.01 3.42
N ALA A 250 8.77 14.31 2.29
CA ALA A 250 7.62 14.39 1.39
C ALA A 250 6.32 14.01 2.11
N PHE A 251 6.34 12.92 2.88
CA PHE A 251 5.19 12.51 3.70
C PHE A 251 4.79 13.58 4.72
N ALA A 252 5.77 14.14 5.44
CA ALA A 252 5.52 15.20 6.40
C ALA A 252 4.90 16.43 5.75
N GLN A 253 5.43 16.89 4.60
CA GLN A 253 4.84 18.00 3.86
C GLN A 253 3.43 17.69 3.37
N LEU A 254 3.16 16.46 2.90
CA LEU A 254 1.82 16.07 2.47
C LEU A 254 0.81 16.24 3.62
N MET A 255 1.14 15.71 4.81
CA MET A 255 0.28 15.79 6.00
C MET A 255 0.10 17.23 6.51
N VAL A 256 1.17 18.03 6.57
CA VAL A 256 1.08 19.43 6.99
C VAL A 256 0.22 20.23 6.00
N GLY A 257 0.35 19.98 4.68
CA GLY A 257 -0.48 20.64 3.69
C GLY A 257 -1.97 20.28 3.81
N PHE A 258 -2.30 19.04 4.17
CA PHE A 258 -3.70 18.64 4.45
C PHE A 258 -4.25 19.37 5.67
N ASP A 259 -3.45 19.55 6.73
CA ASP A 259 -3.86 20.34 7.90
C ASP A 259 -4.12 21.81 7.53
N SER A 260 -3.20 22.44 6.78
CA SER A 260 -3.40 23.82 6.27
C SER A 260 -4.69 23.93 5.44
N LYS A 261 -4.94 22.98 4.53
CA LYS A 261 -6.18 22.93 3.74
C LYS A 261 -7.41 22.81 4.63
N ASN A 262 -7.39 21.93 5.63
CA ASN A 262 -8.52 21.72 6.55
C ASN A 262 -8.83 22.95 7.41
N LYS A 263 -7.81 23.77 7.71
CA LYS A 263 -7.95 25.08 8.36
C LYS A 263 -8.42 26.19 7.42
N GLY A 264 -8.55 25.90 6.11
CA GLY A 264 -8.96 26.84 5.08
C GLY A 264 -7.83 27.67 4.48
N ASP A 265 -6.57 27.45 4.86
CA ASP A 265 -5.41 28.16 4.29
C ASP A 265 -4.90 27.42 3.04
N THR A 266 -5.62 27.62 1.93
CA THR A 266 -5.33 26.98 0.65
C THR A 266 -3.99 27.44 0.05
N LYS A 267 -3.61 28.71 0.25
CA LYS A 267 -2.34 29.26 -0.25
C LYS A 267 -1.14 28.62 0.45
N GLN A 268 -1.22 28.47 1.77
CA GLN A 268 -0.20 27.76 2.54
C GLN A 268 -0.12 26.29 2.13
N ALA A 269 -1.26 25.61 1.98
CA ALA A 269 -1.31 24.22 1.54
C ALA A 269 -0.62 24.02 0.18
N ILE A 270 -0.95 24.84 -0.82
CA ILE A 270 -0.29 24.80 -2.14
C ILE A 270 1.21 25.04 -2.01
N GLY A 271 1.63 26.03 -1.22
CA GLY A 271 3.05 26.33 -1.00
C GLY A 271 3.83 25.17 -0.38
N ILE A 272 3.24 24.48 0.59
CA ILE A 272 3.81 23.30 1.25
C ILE A 272 3.94 22.14 0.25
N TRP A 273 2.85 21.79 -0.43
CA TRP A 273 2.83 20.68 -1.38
C TRP A 273 3.72 20.91 -2.60
N SER A 274 3.88 22.17 -3.03
CA SER A 274 4.78 22.53 -4.14
C SER A 274 6.25 22.30 -3.82
N ASN A 275 6.62 22.15 -2.54
CA ASN A 275 7.99 21.80 -2.17
C ASN A 275 8.30 20.33 -2.47
N ILE A 276 7.31 19.44 -2.54
CA ILE A 276 7.54 18.01 -2.75
C ILE A 276 8.05 17.79 -4.18
N LEU A 277 9.18 17.10 -4.35
CA LEU A 277 9.72 16.77 -5.66
C LEU A 277 9.34 15.34 -6.08
N SER A 278 9.27 15.10 -7.39
CA SER A 278 9.07 13.75 -7.95
C SER A 278 10.19 12.78 -7.57
N SER A 279 11.40 13.30 -7.30
CA SER A 279 12.56 12.53 -6.83
C SER A 279 12.53 12.22 -5.33
N ASP A 280 11.69 12.89 -4.54
CA ASP A 280 11.61 12.67 -3.08
C ASP A 280 10.84 11.38 -2.79
N GLU A 281 9.62 11.29 -3.34
CA GLU A 281 8.80 10.07 -3.40
C GLU A 281 7.65 10.28 -4.42
N LEU A 282 7.69 9.55 -5.54
CA LEU A 282 6.85 9.82 -6.71
C LEU A 282 5.34 9.83 -6.40
N LYS A 283 4.87 8.92 -5.55
CA LYS A 283 3.43 8.83 -5.25
C LYS A 283 2.93 9.96 -4.37
N ILE A 284 3.73 10.33 -3.37
CA ILE A 284 3.42 11.46 -2.50
C ILE A 284 3.40 12.74 -3.34
N TYR A 285 4.34 12.88 -4.27
CA TYR A 285 4.33 13.95 -5.26
C TYR A 285 3.05 13.95 -6.10
N ILE A 286 2.65 12.82 -6.68
CA ILE A 286 1.42 12.71 -7.48
C ILE A 286 0.18 13.11 -6.67
N SER A 287 0.02 12.63 -5.44
CA SER A 287 -1.10 13.02 -4.56
C SER A 287 -1.07 14.50 -4.21
N ALA A 288 0.11 15.06 -3.94
CA ALA A 288 0.27 16.49 -3.71
C ALA A 288 -0.13 17.31 -4.95
N GLN A 289 0.26 16.89 -6.14
CA GLN A 289 -0.13 17.54 -7.40
C GLN A 289 -1.64 17.48 -7.66
N TYR A 290 -2.27 16.34 -7.37
CA TYR A 290 -3.72 16.20 -7.47
C TYR A 290 -4.46 17.20 -6.57
N GLU A 291 -4.02 17.32 -5.31
CA GLU A 291 -4.62 18.26 -4.35
C GLU A 291 -4.32 19.73 -4.69
N ILE A 292 -3.12 20.04 -5.19
CA ILE A 292 -2.78 21.36 -5.73
C ILE A 292 -3.74 21.72 -6.87
N GLY A 293 -3.93 20.82 -7.84
CA GLY A 293 -4.81 21.03 -8.99
C GLY A 293 -6.24 21.36 -8.55
N LYS A 294 -6.77 20.62 -7.58
CA LYS A 294 -8.11 20.85 -7.01
C LYS A 294 -8.25 22.21 -6.33
N LEU A 295 -7.23 22.67 -5.61
CA LEU A 295 -7.28 24.01 -5.00
C LEU A 295 -7.16 25.12 -6.04
N LEU A 296 -6.30 24.95 -7.05
CA LEU A 296 -6.08 25.95 -8.10
C LEU A 296 -7.29 26.11 -9.04
N ILE A 297 -7.96 25.02 -9.41
CA ILE A 297 -9.13 25.09 -10.29
C ILE A 297 -10.33 25.80 -9.64
N CYS A 298 -10.44 25.72 -8.31
CA CYS A 298 -11.47 26.42 -7.53
C CYS A 298 -11.09 27.87 -7.17
N ASP A 299 -9.85 28.31 -7.43
CA ASP A 299 -9.43 29.71 -7.20
C ASP A 299 -9.90 30.61 -8.37
N HIS A 300 -11.15 31.07 -8.27
CA HIS A 300 -11.76 31.96 -9.25
C HIS A 300 -11.19 33.39 -9.21
N GLU A 301 -10.45 33.77 -8.16
CA GLU A 301 -9.80 35.08 -8.07
C GLU A 301 -8.51 35.10 -8.91
N SER A 302 -7.64 34.12 -8.70
CA SER A 302 -6.35 34.04 -9.40
C SER A 302 -6.47 33.41 -10.80
N LYS A 303 -7.53 32.63 -11.06
CA LYS A 303 -7.81 31.97 -12.36
C LYS A 303 -6.63 31.19 -12.94
N LYS A 304 -5.92 30.46 -12.07
CA LYS A 304 -4.69 29.72 -12.40
C LYS A 304 -4.96 28.37 -13.10
N TYR A 305 -5.84 28.35 -14.09
CA TYR A 305 -6.32 27.12 -14.71
C TYR A 305 -5.22 26.32 -15.43
N ARG A 306 -4.22 27.00 -16.03
CA ARG A 306 -3.03 26.34 -16.62
C ARG A 306 -2.17 25.62 -15.59
N GLU A 307 -1.96 26.26 -14.44
CA GLU A 307 -1.19 25.66 -13.35
C GLU A 307 -1.95 24.45 -12.78
N ALA A 308 -3.28 24.55 -12.67
CA ALA A 308 -4.15 23.44 -12.29
C ALA A 308 -4.05 22.29 -13.31
N GLU A 309 -4.17 22.57 -14.61
CA GLU A 309 -4.05 21.56 -15.67
C GLU A 309 -2.70 20.84 -15.63
N GLN A 310 -1.60 21.58 -15.44
CA GLN A 310 -0.27 20.99 -15.30
C GLN A 310 -0.17 20.09 -14.06
N ALA A 311 -0.73 20.51 -12.93
CA ALA A 311 -0.76 19.71 -11.72
C ALA A 311 -1.57 18.40 -11.93
N PHE A 312 -2.72 18.48 -12.60
CA PHE A 312 -3.50 17.29 -12.96
C PHE A 312 -2.77 16.40 -13.96
N ASN A 313 -2.03 16.95 -14.92
CA ASN A 313 -1.20 16.17 -15.83
C ASN A 313 -0.11 15.41 -15.07
N ASN A 314 0.54 16.05 -14.09
CA ASN A 314 1.53 15.40 -13.23
C ASN A 314 0.91 14.30 -12.35
N ALA A 315 -0.39 14.41 -12.04
CA ALA A 315 -1.13 13.44 -11.23
C ALA A 315 -1.77 12.29 -12.03
N GLY A 316 -1.78 12.37 -13.36
CA GLY A 316 -2.54 11.47 -14.23
C GLY A 316 -2.16 9.99 -14.14
N LEU A 317 -0.96 9.67 -13.67
CA LEU A 317 -0.53 8.27 -13.47
C LEU A 317 -1.37 7.55 -12.41
N SER A 318 -1.73 8.24 -11.32
CA SER A 318 -2.50 7.65 -10.22
C SER A 318 -3.97 8.03 -10.22
N TYR A 319 -4.39 9.07 -10.95
CA TYR A 319 -5.79 9.53 -11.01
C TYR A 319 -6.27 9.70 -12.46
N PRO A 320 -6.19 8.66 -13.31
CA PRO A 320 -6.33 8.80 -14.76
C PRO A 320 -7.69 9.38 -15.18
N TYR A 321 -8.79 8.94 -14.57
CA TYR A 321 -10.13 9.46 -14.85
C TYR A 321 -10.34 10.88 -14.31
N GLU A 322 -10.07 11.11 -13.02
CA GLU A 322 -10.38 12.39 -12.38
C GLU A 322 -9.58 13.52 -13.03
N THR A 323 -8.28 13.29 -13.22
CA THR A 323 -7.39 14.28 -13.85
C THR A 323 -7.75 14.50 -15.30
N TYR A 324 -8.22 13.47 -16.03
CA TYR A 324 -8.73 13.65 -17.38
C TYR A 324 -9.93 14.61 -17.40
N CYS A 325 -10.94 14.37 -16.57
CA CYS A 325 -12.11 15.25 -16.46
C CYS A 325 -11.71 16.67 -16.06
N TYR A 326 -10.87 16.81 -15.02
CA TYR A 326 -10.42 18.12 -14.55
C TYR A 326 -9.61 18.87 -15.62
N ARG A 327 -8.74 18.21 -16.39
CA ARG A 327 -7.97 18.85 -17.47
C ARG A 327 -8.87 19.36 -18.59
N LYS A 328 -9.88 18.58 -19.00
CA LYS A 328 -10.88 19.05 -19.98
C LYS A 328 -11.61 20.28 -19.45
N ILE A 329 -12.01 20.27 -18.18
CA ILE A 329 -12.66 21.41 -17.52
C ILE A 329 -11.74 22.63 -17.44
N CYS A 330 -10.44 22.48 -17.13
CA CYS A 330 -9.45 23.56 -17.19
C CYS A 330 -9.44 24.24 -18.58
N GLY A 331 -9.45 23.44 -19.65
CA GLY A 331 -9.52 23.97 -21.01
C GLY A 331 -10.79 24.79 -21.28
N LEU A 332 -11.94 24.37 -20.75
CA LEU A 332 -13.20 25.13 -20.84
C LEU A 332 -13.15 26.44 -20.05
N LEU A 333 -12.50 26.44 -18.89
CA LEU A 333 -12.39 27.61 -18.01
C LEU A 333 -11.46 28.70 -18.57
N GLU A 334 -10.49 28.34 -19.43
CA GLU A 334 -9.59 29.31 -20.07
C GLU A 334 -10.26 30.18 -21.14
N THR A 335 -11.31 29.67 -21.77
CA THR A 335 -11.96 30.35 -22.91
C THR A 335 -13.19 31.10 -22.44
N SER A 336 -13.30 32.39 -22.77
CA SER A 336 -14.43 33.25 -22.35
C SER A 336 -15.79 32.69 -22.74
N GLU A 337 -15.90 32.10 -23.91
CA GLU A 337 -17.11 31.56 -24.50
C GLU A 337 -17.61 30.31 -23.76
N THR A 338 -16.69 29.50 -23.21
CA THR A 338 -17.00 28.24 -22.52
C THR A 338 -16.82 28.32 -21.01
N ASN A 339 -16.45 29.48 -20.46
CA ASN A 339 -16.10 29.62 -19.04
C ASN A 339 -17.26 29.22 -18.11
N ASN A 340 -18.49 29.66 -18.41
CA ASN A 340 -19.68 29.27 -17.63
C ASN A 340 -19.90 27.75 -17.67
N LEU A 341 -19.77 27.14 -18.86
CA LEU A 341 -19.83 25.69 -19.00
C LEU A 341 -18.74 24.98 -18.19
N GLY A 342 -17.52 25.53 -18.16
CA GLY A 342 -16.44 25.03 -17.32
C GLY A 342 -16.81 25.04 -15.84
N LEU A 343 -17.41 26.13 -15.34
CA LEU A 343 -17.86 26.24 -13.94
C LEU A 343 -18.97 25.23 -13.62
N SER A 344 -19.99 25.13 -14.47
CA SER A 344 -21.09 24.18 -14.29
C SER A 344 -20.61 22.72 -14.38
N SER A 345 -19.66 22.43 -15.27
CA SER A 345 -19.03 21.10 -15.41
C SER A 345 -18.17 20.74 -14.19
N LEU A 346 -17.46 21.71 -13.61
CA LEU A 346 -16.72 21.53 -12.35
C LEU A 346 -17.67 21.16 -11.21
N ASN A 347 -18.75 21.93 -11.04
CA ASN A 347 -19.79 21.66 -10.04
C ASN A 347 -20.44 20.28 -10.25
N LEU A 348 -20.64 19.87 -11.51
CA LEU A 348 -21.17 18.56 -11.84
C LEU A 348 -20.22 17.45 -11.41
N LEU A 349 -18.92 17.55 -11.76
CA LEU A 349 -17.91 16.58 -11.39
C LEU A 349 -17.78 16.45 -9.87
N ASP A 350 -17.68 17.58 -9.15
CA ASP A 350 -17.59 17.58 -7.69
C ASP A 350 -18.83 16.96 -7.04
N THR A 351 -20.03 17.20 -7.59
CA THR A 351 -21.27 16.57 -7.13
C THR A 351 -21.26 15.06 -7.36
N VAL A 352 -20.79 14.59 -8.52
CA VAL A 352 -20.64 13.16 -8.82
C VAL A 352 -19.66 12.49 -7.86
N LEU A 353 -18.47 13.07 -7.66
CA LEU A 353 -17.46 12.53 -6.76
C LEU A 353 -17.94 12.52 -5.30
N ASN A 354 -18.70 13.53 -4.88
CA ASN A 354 -19.34 13.55 -3.57
C ASN A 354 -20.39 12.44 -3.41
N MET A 355 -21.24 12.21 -4.43
CA MET A 355 -22.21 11.10 -4.41
C MET A 355 -21.52 9.74 -4.31
N VAL A 356 -20.44 9.53 -5.05
CA VAL A 356 -19.61 8.32 -4.92
C VAL A 356 -19.07 8.17 -3.50
N SER A 357 -18.56 9.25 -2.91
CA SER A 357 -18.07 9.25 -1.52
C SER A 357 -19.16 8.85 -0.53
N ILE A 358 -20.38 9.40 -0.67
CA ILE A 358 -21.55 9.04 0.17
C ILE A 358 -21.91 7.55 0.02
N LEU A 359 -21.79 6.99 -1.18
CA LEU A 359 -22.11 5.58 -1.45
C LEU A 359 -20.99 4.61 -1.03
N THR A 360 -19.77 5.10 -0.81
CA THR A 360 -18.65 4.26 -0.43
C THR A 360 -18.85 3.67 0.97
N LEU A 361 -18.52 2.39 1.13
CA LEU A 361 -18.54 1.70 2.41
C LEU A 361 -17.35 2.10 3.26
N ASP A 362 -17.59 2.25 4.56
CA ASP A 362 -16.58 2.66 5.53
C ASP A 362 -16.28 1.49 6.46
N PHE A 363 -15.05 1.00 6.39
CA PHE A 363 -14.59 -0.15 7.16
C PHE A 363 -13.75 0.24 8.41
N ASP A 364 -13.36 1.51 8.56
CA ASP A 364 -12.39 1.99 9.57
C ASP A 364 -13.03 2.72 10.75
N ASN A 365 -14.25 3.26 10.62
CA ASN A 365 -14.89 4.08 11.66
C ASN A 365 -15.33 3.34 12.94
N HIS A 366 -14.75 2.17 13.23
CA HIS A 366 -15.09 1.36 14.39
C HIS A 366 -13.82 0.92 15.14
N ALA A 367 -13.67 1.41 16.37
CA ALA A 367 -12.58 1.06 17.29
C ALA A 367 -12.54 -0.43 17.73
N ASP A 368 -13.46 -1.25 17.22
CA ASP A 368 -13.59 -2.67 17.52
C ASP A 368 -13.89 -3.39 16.19
N GLU A 369 -13.03 -4.33 15.82
CA GLU A 369 -13.09 -5.04 14.54
C GLU A 369 -14.39 -5.84 14.35
N GLU A 370 -15.07 -6.22 15.44
CA GLU A 370 -16.35 -6.93 15.37
C GLU A 370 -17.57 -6.02 15.13
N LYS A 371 -17.41 -4.69 15.16
CA LYS A 371 -18.54 -3.73 15.18
C LYS A 371 -19.08 -3.16 13.85
N PRO A 372 -18.38 -3.13 12.68
CA PRO A 372 -19.02 -2.55 11.51
C PRO A 372 -20.21 -3.40 11.03
N PHE A 373 -21.39 -2.79 10.86
CA PHE A 373 -22.59 -3.49 10.39
C PHE A 373 -22.37 -4.18 9.03
N GLU A 374 -21.53 -3.59 8.20
CA GLU A 374 -21.27 -3.97 6.80
C GLU A 374 -19.87 -4.61 6.63
N ARG A 375 -19.22 -5.07 7.72
CA ARG A 375 -17.83 -5.60 7.74
C ARG A 375 -17.55 -6.84 6.88
N LYS A 376 -18.59 -7.44 6.28
CA LYS A 376 -18.50 -8.64 5.46
C LYS A 376 -19.36 -8.48 4.23
N LEU A 377 -18.83 -8.88 3.08
CA LEU A 377 -19.53 -8.85 1.80
C LEU A 377 -19.37 -10.19 1.09
N ALA A 378 -20.41 -10.62 0.38
CA ALA A 378 -20.40 -11.90 -0.32
C ALA A 378 -20.27 -11.72 -1.84
N HIS A 379 -19.48 -12.58 -2.47
CA HIS A 379 -19.40 -12.72 -3.92
C HIS A 379 -19.95 -14.09 -4.32
N TYR A 380 -21.04 -14.10 -5.10
CA TYR A 380 -21.64 -15.33 -5.60
C TYR A 380 -21.01 -15.73 -6.91
N THR A 381 -20.59 -16.98 -7.01
CA THR A 381 -19.89 -17.48 -8.17
C THR A 381 -20.13 -18.97 -8.39
N SER A 382 -19.68 -19.50 -9.52
CA SER A 382 -19.77 -20.93 -9.84
C SER A 382 -18.76 -21.76 -9.02
N THR A 383 -18.98 -23.06 -8.89
CA THR A 383 -17.99 -23.96 -8.26
C THR A 383 -16.69 -24.01 -9.05
N TYR A 384 -16.76 -23.91 -10.38
CA TYR A 384 -15.58 -23.84 -11.25
C TYR A 384 -14.73 -22.59 -10.97
N THR A 385 -15.35 -21.41 -10.96
CA THR A 385 -14.65 -20.14 -10.68
C THR A 385 -14.10 -20.13 -9.26
N CYS A 386 -14.87 -20.61 -8.28
CA CYS A 386 -14.40 -20.78 -6.90
C CYS A 386 -13.12 -21.65 -6.84
N ASN A 387 -13.08 -22.76 -7.58
CA ASN A 387 -11.89 -23.61 -7.66
C ASN A 387 -10.68 -22.90 -8.29
N LEU A 388 -10.89 -22.06 -9.31
CA LEU A 388 -9.80 -21.27 -9.90
C LEU A 388 -9.22 -20.26 -8.88
N LEU A 389 -10.09 -19.56 -8.14
CA LEU A 389 -9.68 -18.54 -7.17
C LEU A 389 -9.01 -19.12 -5.92
N LEU A 390 -9.44 -20.31 -5.47
CA LEU A 390 -8.87 -20.93 -4.27
C LEU A 390 -7.67 -21.81 -4.57
N GLY A 391 -7.71 -22.55 -5.68
CA GLY A 391 -6.64 -23.40 -6.21
C GLY A 391 -5.91 -24.27 -5.17
N ASN A 392 -4.73 -24.76 -5.52
CA ASN A 392 -3.78 -25.27 -4.54
C ASN A 392 -2.42 -24.69 -4.91
N GLU A 393 -1.88 -23.83 -4.05
CA GLU A 393 -0.62 -23.11 -4.26
C GLU A 393 0.59 -24.04 -4.45
N HIS A 394 0.48 -25.31 -4.04
CA HIS A 394 1.52 -26.33 -4.21
C HIS A 394 1.39 -27.16 -5.51
N LYS A 395 0.45 -26.84 -6.40
CA LYS A 395 0.33 -27.47 -7.73
C LYS A 395 1.03 -26.65 -8.81
N GLU A 396 1.28 -27.28 -9.96
CA GLU A 396 1.95 -26.66 -11.13
C GLU A 396 1.28 -25.37 -11.63
N LYS A 397 -0.01 -25.15 -11.36
CA LYS A 397 -0.72 -23.90 -11.66
C LYS A 397 -1.18 -23.22 -10.37
N PRO A 398 -0.72 -21.98 -10.09
CA PRO A 398 -1.17 -21.23 -8.93
C PRO A 398 -2.66 -20.84 -9.06
N PRO A 399 -3.32 -20.47 -7.95
CA PRO A 399 -4.67 -19.91 -7.99
C PRO A 399 -4.73 -18.67 -8.88
N SER A 400 -5.86 -18.47 -9.56
CA SER A 400 -6.13 -17.27 -10.34
C SER A 400 -6.41 -16.08 -9.43
N LEU A 401 -5.99 -14.89 -9.86
CA LEU A 401 -6.35 -13.64 -9.20
C LEU A 401 -7.83 -13.34 -9.37
N PHE A 402 -8.37 -12.58 -8.42
CA PHE A 402 -9.72 -12.04 -8.53
C PHE A 402 -9.73 -10.97 -9.63
N ARG A 403 -10.86 -10.78 -10.33
CA ARG A 403 -10.91 -9.91 -11.52
C ARG A 403 -12.01 -8.87 -11.41
N LEU A 404 -11.73 -7.65 -11.86
CA LEU A 404 -12.75 -6.66 -12.19
C LEU A 404 -12.92 -6.70 -13.71
N ASN A 405 -14.14 -6.94 -14.17
CA ASN A 405 -14.46 -7.10 -15.58
C ASN A 405 -15.17 -5.86 -16.11
N THR A 406 -15.07 -5.61 -17.41
CA THR A 406 -15.99 -4.68 -18.07
C THR A 406 -17.44 -5.11 -17.88
N ILE A 407 -18.35 -4.15 -17.87
CA ILE A 407 -19.81 -4.28 -17.65
C ILE A 407 -20.58 -5.09 -18.71
N ASN A 408 -19.88 -5.80 -19.60
CA ASN A 408 -20.51 -6.54 -20.68
C ASN A 408 -21.26 -7.72 -20.06
N ASN A 409 -22.60 -7.66 -20.09
CA ASN A 409 -23.54 -8.61 -19.48
C ASN A 409 -23.90 -8.37 -18.00
N VAL A 410 -23.98 -7.12 -17.55
CA VAL A 410 -24.75 -6.81 -16.33
C VAL A 410 -26.20 -7.26 -16.48
N ASN A 411 -26.80 -7.78 -15.41
CA ASN A 411 -28.14 -8.37 -15.44
C ASN A 411 -29.27 -7.35 -15.64
N ASP A 412 -29.01 -6.09 -15.31
CA ASP A 412 -29.95 -5.00 -15.55
C ASP A 412 -29.63 -4.31 -16.88
N PRO A 413 -30.47 -4.50 -17.92
CA PRO A 413 -30.22 -3.92 -19.24
C PRO A 413 -30.38 -2.39 -19.28
N SER A 414 -30.88 -1.78 -18.20
CA SER A 414 -30.99 -0.32 -18.08
C SER A 414 -29.75 0.35 -17.49
N GLU A 415 -28.83 -0.42 -16.91
CA GLU A 415 -27.59 0.09 -16.35
C GLU A 415 -26.80 0.88 -17.40
N GLY A 416 -26.16 1.96 -16.95
CA GLY A 416 -25.49 2.91 -17.84
C GLY A 416 -26.41 3.87 -18.60
N GLN A 417 -27.72 3.65 -18.67
CA GLN A 417 -28.66 4.59 -19.33
C GLN A 417 -29.70 5.18 -18.37
N LEU A 418 -30.07 4.42 -17.34
CA LEU A 418 -31.17 4.77 -16.43
C LEU A 418 -31.02 6.17 -15.81
N LEU A 419 -29.83 6.49 -15.29
CA LEU A 419 -29.55 7.81 -14.70
C LEU A 419 -29.77 8.94 -15.71
N ILE A 420 -29.12 8.86 -16.88
CA ILE A 420 -29.16 9.93 -17.88
C ILE A 420 -30.59 10.14 -18.37
N ARG A 421 -31.33 9.06 -18.62
CA ARG A 421 -32.73 9.13 -19.01
C ARG A 421 -33.58 9.81 -17.95
N LYS A 422 -33.33 9.50 -16.67
CA LYS A 422 -34.01 10.13 -15.54
C LYS A 422 -33.70 11.63 -15.47
N LEU A 423 -32.43 12.01 -15.61
CA LEU A 423 -31.99 13.40 -15.61
C LEU A 423 -32.61 14.20 -16.79
N LYS A 424 -32.72 13.58 -17.97
CA LYS A 424 -33.37 14.16 -19.16
C LYS A 424 -34.90 14.13 -19.12
N GLY A 425 -35.52 13.51 -18.11
CA GLY A 425 -36.97 13.36 -18.02
C GLY A 425 -37.59 12.45 -19.09
N VAL A 426 -36.82 11.52 -19.66
CA VAL A 426 -37.30 10.56 -20.67
C VAL A 426 -38.17 9.49 -20.00
N LYS A 427 -39.42 9.36 -20.45
CA LYS A 427 -40.44 8.48 -19.82
C LYS A 427 -40.72 7.17 -20.57
N ASP A 428 -40.13 6.94 -21.74
CA ASP A 428 -40.29 5.66 -22.42
C ASP A 428 -39.46 4.56 -21.73
N ASN A 429 -39.80 3.30 -21.97
CA ASN A 429 -39.13 2.14 -21.36
C ASN A 429 -38.17 1.43 -22.33
N ASN A 430 -37.79 2.08 -23.43
CA ASN A 430 -36.91 1.47 -24.43
C ASN A 430 -35.44 1.76 -24.08
N PHE A 431 -34.72 0.71 -23.71
CA PHE A 431 -33.28 0.74 -23.52
C PHE A 431 -32.59 0.24 -24.79
N THR A 432 -31.60 0.97 -25.28
CA THR A 432 -30.75 0.51 -26.39
C THR A 432 -29.51 -0.18 -25.84
N ALA A 433 -28.70 -0.82 -26.69
CA ALA A 433 -27.36 -1.23 -26.25
C ALA A 433 -26.53 0.00 -25.85
N LEU A 434 -25.66 -0.16 -24.85
CA LEU A 434 -24.70 0.88 -24.48
C LEU A 434 -23.75 1.14 -25.64
N ASP A 435 -23.51 2.41 -25.94
CA ASP A 435 -22.42 2.81 -26.84
C ASP A 435 -21.12 2.75 -26.02
N PHE A 436 -20.12 2.04 -26.52
CA PHE A 436 -18.83 1.93 -25.83
C PHE A 436 -18.07 3.24 -26.03
N ASN A 437 -17.77 3.94 -24.94
CA ASN A 437 -16.83 5.06 -25.02
C ASN A 437 -15.43 4.49 -25.33
N GLU A 438 -14.78 4.99 -26.37
CA GLU A 438 -13.45 4.55 -26.78
C GLU A 438 -12.35 4.96 -25.78
N GLU A 439 -12.54 6.03 -25.00
CA GLU A 439 -11.48 6.59 -24.15
C GLU A 439 -11.40 5.97 -22.74
N PHE A 440 -12.52 5.85 -22.01
CA PHE A 440 -12.53 5.33 -20.63
C PHE A 440 -13.58 4.25 -20.38
N HIS A 441 -13.17 3.19 -19.69
CA HIS A 441 -13.99 2.03 -19.39
C HIS A 441 -14.06 1.78 -17.89
N ALA A 442 -15.24 1.39 -17.41
CA ALA A 442 -15.44 0.93 -16.05
C ALA A 442 -15.26 -0.58 -15.95
N PHE A 443 -14.36 -0.98 -15.06
CA PHE A 443 -14.12 -2.35 -14.63
C PHE A 443 -14.77 -2.51 -13.25
N ILE A 444 -15.64 -3.51 -13.12
CA ILE A 444 -16.41 -3.73 -11.90
C ILE A 444 -16.25 -5.14 -11.37
N SER A 445 -16.38 -5.26 -10.06
CA SER A 445 -16.68 -6.54 -9.42
C SER A 445 -17.78 -6.37 -8.39
N CYS A 446 -18.68 -7.34 -8.34
CA CYS A 446 -19.96 -7.25 -7.65
C CYS A 446 -19.95 -8.06 -6.36
N PHE A 447 -20.47 -7.46 -5.30
CA PHE A 447 -20.64 -8.06 -3.99
C PHE A 447 -22.04 -7.78 -3.47
N THR A 448 -22.46 -8.49 -2.42
CA THR A 448 -23.77 -8.27 -1.79
C THR A 448 -23.67 -8.32 -0.27
N PHE A 449 -24.54 -7.55 0.36
CA PHE A 449 -24.79 -7.61 1.81
C PHE A 449 -25.46 -8.92 2.25
N ASN A 450 -25.96 -9.73 1.32
CA ASN A 450 -26.69 -10.96 1.61
C ASN A 450 -25.80 -12.20 1.48
N HIS A 451 -25.21 -12.64 2.58
CA HIS A 451 -24.18 -13.70 2.56
C HIS A 451 -24.71 -15.10 2.22
N ASP A 452 -25.97 -15.39 2.53
CA ASP A 452 -26.61 -16.69 2.24
C ASP A 452 -28.03 -16.49 1.67
N SER A 453 -28.14 -16.44 0.35
CA SER A 453 -29.35 -16.12 -0.39
C SER A 453 -29.63 -17.08 -1.52
N LEU A 454 -30.81 -17.72 -1.46
CA LEU A 454 -31.29 -18.56 -2.54
C LEU A 454 -31.43 -17.79 -3.86
N ASN A 455 -31.92 -16.55 -3.84
CA ASN A 455 -32.09 -15.77 -5.07
C ASN A 455 -30.73 -15.48 -5.72
N GLN A 456 -29.70 -15.20 -4.92
CA GLN A 456 -28.34 -15.00 -5.44
C GLN A 456 -27.74 -16.29 -6.00
N PHE A 457 -27.92 -17.42 -5.33
CA PHE A 457 -27.54 -18.73 -5.85
C PHE A 457 -28.27 -19.11 -7.16
N ARG A 458 -29.52 -18.70 -7.30
CA ARG A 458 -30.32 -18.95 -8.51
C ARG A 458 -29.90 -18.07 -9.68
N LEU A 459 -29.38 -16.86 -9.44
CA LEU A 459 -29.02 -15.92 -10.51
C LEU A 459 -27.53 -15.98 -10.86
N TYR A 460 -26.66 -15.99 -9.85
CA TYR A 460 -25.21 -15.78 -10.00
C TYR A 460 -24.39 -17.03 -9.67
N GLY A 461 -24.92 -17.91 -8.81
CA GLY A 461 -24.27 -19.17 -8.41
C GLY A 461 -24.60 -20.34 -9.34
N LYS A 462 -24.67 -20.16 -10.66
CA LYS A 462 -24.94 -21.26 -11.58
C LYS A 462 -23.64 -21.91 -12.06
N GLN A 463 -23.59 -23.23 -12.00
CA GLN A 463 -22.66 -24.06 -12.76
C GLN A 463 -23.47 -24.80 -13.83
N ASP A 464 -23.02 -24.78 -15.09
CA ASP A 464 -23.65 -25.47 -16.22
C ASP A 464 -25.16 -25.18 -16.35
N ASN A 465 -25.56 -23.92 -16.12
CA ASN A 465 -26.95 -23.44 -16.10
C ASN A 465 -27.87 -24.09 -15.04
N LYS A 466 -27.30 -24.84 -14.08
CA LYS A 466 -28.06 -25.44 -12.98
C LYS A 466 -28.25 -24.43 -11.85
N GLU A 467 -29.50 -24.18 -11.45
CA GLU A 467 -29.79 -23.31 -10.29
C GLU A 467 -29.22 -23.89 -9.00
N ALA A 468 -28.83 -22.99 -8.07
CA ALA A 468 -28.34 -23.36 -6.73
C ALA A 468 -27.22 -24.39 -6.72
N SER A 469 -26.26 -24.25 -7.65
CA SER A 469 -25.12 -25.15 -7.83
C SER A 469 -23.76 -24.46 -7.66
N GLY A 470 -23.75 -23.26 -7.09
CA GLY A 470 -22.58 -22.41 -6.93
C GLY A 470 -22.19 -22.20 -5.47
N MET A 471 -21.44 -21.13 -5.26
CA MET A 471 -20.74 -20.80 -4.01
C MET A 471 -20.97 -19.32 -3.67
N SER A 472 -21.08 -19.01 -2.38
CA SER A 472 -21.02 -17.66 -1.84
C SER A 472 -19.72 -17.51 -1.07
N LEU A 473 -18.81 -16.69 -1.58
CA LEU A 473 -17.53 -16.37 -0.97
C LEU A 473 -17.70 -15.14 -0.08
N VAL A 474 -17.63 -15.30 1.25
CA VAL A 474 -17.80 -14.19 2.20
C VAL A 474 -16.43 -13.64 2.57
N PHE A 475 -16.18 -12.39 2.19
CA PHE A 475 -14.93 -11.70 2.46
C PHE A 475 -14.99 -10.88 3.75
N ARG A 476 -13.88 -10.84 4.48
CA ARG A 476 -13.69 -9.88 5.57
C ARG A 476 -13.35 -8.50 5.01
N LYS A 477 -13.51 -7.45 5.82
CA LYS A 477 -13.22 -6.05 5.44
C LYS A 477 -11.79 -5.84 4.94
N GLU A 478 -10.83 -6.65 5.39
CA GLU A 478 -9.43 -6.52 4.97
C GLU A 478 -9.23 -6.89 3.50
N PHE A 479 -10.18 -7.57 2.84
CA PHE A 479 -10.11 -7.78 1.40
C PHE A 479 -10.22 -6.47 0.61
N PHE A 480 -10.85 -5.45 1.19
CA PHE A 480 -11.18 -4.18 0.56
C PHE A 480 -10.29 -3.03 1.08
N GLN A 481 -10.29 -1.91 0.37
CA GLN A 481 -9.65 -0.69 0.85
C GLN A 481 -10.49 -0.09 1.98
N SER A 482 -9.84 0.27 3.08
CA SER A 482 -10.52 0.70 4.30
C SER A 482 -10.90 2.18 4.32
N GLN A 483 -10.19 3.02 3.55
CA GLN A 483 -10.42 4.47 3.42
C GLN A 483 -10.28 4.97 1.98
N ASN A 484 -11.09 5.98 1.62
CA ASN A 484 -10.95 6.81 0.42
C ASN A 484 -9.84 7.87 0.50
N PHE A 485 -8.96 7.85 1.51
CA PHE A 485 -8.26 9.07 1.92
C PHE A 485 -7.29 9.63 0.88
N ILE A 486 -6.84 8.85 -0.11
CA ILE A 486 -5.91 9.33 -1.13
C ILE A 486 -6.29 8.88 -2.54
N GLY A 487 -7.28 8.02 -2.74
CA GLY A 487 -7.58 7.45 -4.06
C GLY A 487 -8.97 7.78 -4.56
N GLY A 488 -9.07 8.48 -5.68
CA GLY A 488 -10.32 8.57 -6.43
C GLY A 488 -10.81 7.21 -6.94
N LEU A 489 -11.90 7.23 -7.71
CA LEU A 489 -12.53 6.10 -8.41
C LEU A 489 -11.59 5.32 -9.34
N SER A 490 -10.47 5.92 -9.71
CA SER A 490 -9.52 5.36 -10.66
C SER A 490 -8.13 5.21 -10.08
N HIS A 491 -8.03 5.26 -8.74
CA HIS A 491 -6.75 5.28 -8.09
C HIS A 491 -5.99 3.99 -8.27
N LEU A 492 -4.98 4.00 -9.12
CA LEU A 492 -3.98 2.94 -9.17
C LEU A 492 -3.06 3.06 -7.97
N PRO A 493 -3.07 2.08 -7.05
CA PRO A 493 -2.03 1.95 -6.06
C PRO A 493 -0.81 1.40 -6.80
N VAL A 494 -0.02 2.26 -7.44
CA VAL A 494 1.29 1.85 -7.94
C VAL A 494 2.07 1.39 -6.72
N GLU A 495 2.37 0.09 -6.66
CA GLU A 495 3.01 -0.68 -5.58
C GLU A 495 3.23 0.07 -4.27
N ASN A 496 2.42 -0.15 -3.23
CA ASN A 496 2.80 0.06 -1.82
C ASN A 496 2.61 1.47 -1.18
N SER A 497 1.50 2.18 -1.35
CA SER A 497 1.15 3.24 -0.38
C SER A 497 0.69 2.66 0.96
N SER A 498 -0.08 1.55 0.93
CA SER A 498 -0.43 0.74 2.10
C SER A 498 0.79 0.09 2.74
N LYS A 499 1.74 -0.39 1.93
CA LYS A 499 3.05 -0.83 2.41
C LYS A 499 3.85 0.39 2.89
N ILE A 500 3.96 1.57 2.27
CA ILE A 500 4.67 2.73 2.88
C ILE A 500 4.06 3.13 4.24
N ILE A 501 2.73 3.21 4.37
CA ILE A 501 2.05 3.58 5.63
C ILE A 501 2.18 2.48 6.70
N LYS A 502 2.01 1.19 6.35
CA LYS A 502 2.30 0.07 7.26
C LYS A 502 3.80 -0.12 7.52
N ASN A 503 4.65 0.20 6.56
CA ASN A 503 6.11 0.04 6.64
C ASN A 503 6.70 1.17 7.50
N ILE A 504 6.11 2.36 7.54
CA ILE A 504 6.47 3.38 8.53
C ILE A 504 6.21 2.86 9.95
N SER A 505 5.17 2.04 10.17
CA SER A 505 4.92 1.40 11.47
C SER A 505 5.65 0.07 11.71
N THR A 506 6.15 -0.64 10.68
CA THR A 506 6.72 -2.01 10.81
C THR A 506 8.12 -2.26 10.18
N ILE A 507 8.82 -1.27 9.62
CA ILE A 507 10.19 -1.50 9.10
C ILE A 507 11.18 -1.67 10.26
N THR A 508 11.62 -2.91 10.45
CA THR A 508 12.96 -3.27 10.96
C THR A 508 13.98 -3.11 9.81
N ASP A 509 15.14 -2.54 10.12
CA ASP A 509 16.13 -1.99 9.17
C ASP A 509 16.73 -2.95 8.12
N THR A 510 16.37 -4.24 8.10
CA THR A 510 17.07 -5.24 7.26
C THR A 510 16.67 -5.26 5.79
N LYS A 511 15.71 -4.44 5.33
CA LYS A 511 15.21 -4.48 3.94
C LYS A 511 15.15 -3.15 3.19
N LEU A 512 15.87 -2.11 3.63
CA LEU A 512 15.88 -0.84 2.87
C LEU A 512 17.08 -0.70 1.91
N ASP A 513 18.22 -1.32 2.18
CA ASP A 513 19.43 -1.09 1.37
C ASP A 513 19.55 -2.00 0.13
N ASN A 514 18.69 -3.02 -0.03
CA ASN A 514 18.75 -3.95 -1.18
C ASN A 514 17.48 -4.03 -2.03
N VAL A 515 16.45 -3.21 -1.77
CA VAL A 515 15.38 -3.05 -2.75
C VAL A 515 15.87 -2.04 -3.77
N LYS A 516 16.60 -2.53 -4.78
CA LYS A 516 16.43 -1.96 -6.11
C LYS A 516 14.92 -2.08 -6.37
N VAL A 517 14.21 -0.96 -6.24
CA VAL A 517 12.91 -0.80 -6.88
C VAL A 517 13.22 -0.80 -8.37
N GLN A 518 13.44 -2.00 -8.90
CA GLN A 518 12.96 -2.28 -10.22
C GLN A 518 11.48 -1.96 -10.11
N ALA A 519 11.04 -0.92 -10.81
CA ALA A 519 9.62 -0.72 -11.07
C ALA A 519 9.15 -2.04 -11.65
N SER A 520 8.59 -2.89 -10.80
CA SER A 520 7.85 -4.02 -11.29
C SER A 520 6.64 -3.37 -11.94
N VAL A 521 6.50 -3.59 -13.24
CA VAL A 521 5.29 -3.23 -13.95
C VAL A 521 4.28 -4.27 -13.49
N ASP A 522 3.84 -4.16 -12.24
CA ASP A 522 2.81 -5.03 -11.69
C ASP A 522 1.52 -4.63 -12.42
N ASN A 523 1.06 -5.50 -13.31
CA ASN A 523 -0.18 -5.32 -14.09
C ASN A 523 -1.45 -5.53 -13.24
N GLU A 524 -1.31 -5.53 -11.91
CA GLU A 524 -2.35 -5.86 -10.96
C GLU A 524 -2.82 -4.60 -10.21
N VAL A 525 -4.11 -4.52 -9.92
CA VAL A 525 -4.69 -3.42 -9.15
C VAL A 525 -4.79 -3.84 -7.68
N ALA A 526 -4.32 -2.99 -6.76
CA ALA A 526 -4.34 -3.32 -5.33
C ALA A 526 -5.75 -3.13 -4.72
N LYS A 527 -5.86 -2.95 -3.40
CA LYS A 527 -7.17 -2.83 -2.72
C LYS A 527 -7.98 -1.63 -3.22
N TYR A 528 -9.27 -1.84 -3.50
CA TYR A 528 -10.24 -0.80 -3.87
C TYR A 528 -11.36 -0.66 -2.85
N SER A 529 -11.91 0.54 -2.78
CA SER A 529 -13.13 0.83 -2.03
C SER A 529 -14.34 0.16 -2.69
N VAL A 530 -15.35 -0.15 -1.88
CA VAL A 530 -16.61 -0.73 -2.35
C VAL A 530 -17.72 0.28 -2.17
N MET A 531 -18.55 0.47 -3.19
CA MET A 531 -19.67 1.41 -3.19
C MET A 531 -21.00 0.67 -3.24
N ARG A 532 -21.97 1.07 -2.43
CA ARG A 532 -23.33 0.51 -2.48
C ARG A 532 -24.06 0.98 -3.74
N CYS A 533 -24.79 0.09 -4.41
CA CYS A 533 -25.63 0.47 -5.54
C CYS A 533 -26.87 1.25 -5.11
N VAL A 534 -27.46 1.99 -6.05
CA VAL A 534 -28.70 2.75 -5.87
C VAL A 534 -29.77 2.17 -6.79
N TYR A 535 -30.90 1.78 -6.22
CA TYR A 535 -32.05 1.28 -6.95
C TYR A 535 -33.01 2.43 -7.22
N LEU A 536 -33.13 2.82 -8.48
CA LEU A 536 -33.95 3.95 -8.91
C LEU A 536 -35.18 3.48 -9.66
N ASP A 537 -36.34 4.05 -9.33
CA ASP A 537 -37.55 3.86 -10.11
C ASP A 537 -37.59 4.84 -11.30
N PRO A 538 -37.75 4.35 -12.55
CA PRO A 538 -37.80 5.24 -13.71
C PRO A 538 -39.03 6.16 -13.68
N THR A 539 -40.15 5.72 -13.10
CA THR A 539 -41.45 6.41 -13.20
C THR A 539 -41.76 7.37 -12.06
N SER A 540 -41.10 7.24 -10.92
CA SER A 540 -41.34 8.04 -9.69
C SER A 540 -40.03 8.55 -9.09
N GLU A 541 -40.10 9.43 -8.10
CA GLU A 541 -38.89 9.89 -7.38
C GLU A 541 -38.36 8.86 -6.37
N TYR A 542 -38.92 7.64 -6.36
CA TYR A 542 -38.49 6.59 -5.46
C TYR A 542 -37.07 6.11 -5.79
N PHE A 543 -36.24 6.07 -4.77
CA PHE A 543 -34.96 5.37 -4.80
C PHE A 543 -34.75 4.58 -3.50
N HIS A 544 -33.82 3.63 -3.53
CA HIS A 544 -33.42 2.85 -2.36
C HIS A 544 -31.93 2.52 -2.46
N LEU A 545 -31.17 2.79 -1.40
CA LEU A 545 -29.76 2.42 -1.32
C LEU A 545 -29.61 0.93 -1.01
N ALA A 546 -28.65 0.25 -1.63
CA ALA A 546 -28.32 -1.11 -1.22
C ALA A 546 -27.85 -1.13 0.23
N GLN A 547 -28.43 -2.05 1.00
CA GLN A 547 -28.25 -2.18 2.44
C GLN A 547 -28.62 -3.59 2.89
N ARG A 548 -28.14 -3.98 4.07
CA ARG A 548 -28.59 -5.18 4.77
C ARG A 548 -30.08 -5.10 5.09
N ASN A 549 -30.73 -6.25 5.23
CA ASN A 549 -32.10 -6.31 5.72
C ASN A 549 -32.15 -6.81 7.17
N ARG A 550 -33.27 -6.60 7.85
CA ARG A 550 -33.46 -7.04 9.24
C ARG A 550 -33.17 -8.53 9.43
N LEU A 551 -33.55 -9.39 8.47
CA LEU A 551 -33.36 -10.83 8.56
C LEU A 551 -31.87 -11.23 8.65
N THR A 552 -30.95 -10.53 7.96
CA THR A 552 -29.52 -10.86 8.05
C THR A 552 -28.97 -10.68 9.46
N PHE A 553 -29.47 -9.72 10.24
CA PHE A 553 -29.08 -9.54 11.64
C PHE A 553 -29.55 -10.71 12.53
N PHE A 554 -30.77 -11.20 12.33
CA PHE A 554 -31.28 -12.35 13.06
C PHE A 554 -30.54 -13.65 12.71
N ARG A 555 -30.11 -13.80 11.45
CA ARG A 555 -29.28 -14.96 11.04
C ARG A 555 -27.88 -14.91 11.65
N GLU A 556 -27.30 -13.72 11.76
CA GLU A 556 -25.95 -13.52 12.28
C GLU A 556 -25.87 -13.65 13.81
N PHE A 557 -26.80 -13.00 14.53
CA PHE A 557 -26.78 -12.98 15.99
C PHE A 557 -27.64 -14.08 16.64
N GLY A 558 -28.54 -14.71 15.88
CA GLY A 558 -29.42 -15.76 16.40
C GLY A 558 -30.25 -15.28 17.60
N GLU A 559 -30.27 -16.08 18.66
CA GLU A 559 -31.00 -15.79 19.91
C GLU A 559 -30.15 -15.04 20.96
N LYS A 560 -28.95 -14.55 20.59
CA LYS A 560 -28.06 -13.84 21.52
C LYS A 560 -28.77 -12.63 22.14
N ARG A 561 -28.60 -12.49 23.46
CA ARG A 561 -29.15 -11.40 24.27
C ARG A 561 -28.03 -10.53 24.79
N ILE A 562 -28.29 -9.23 24.90
CA ILE A 562 -27.36 -8.25 25.45
C ILE A 562 -28.07 -7.38 26.49
N VAL A 563 -27.30 -6.87 27.46
CA VAL A 563 -27.79 -5.87 28.43
C VAL A 563 -27.28 -4.50 28.00
N LYS A 564 -28.19 -3.59 27.68
CA LYS A 564 -27.88 -2.18 27.37
C LYS A 564 -28.76 -1.28 28.23
N ASN A 565 -28.17 -0.27 28.86
CA ASN A 565 -28.85 0.63 29.79
C ASN A 565 -29.68 -0.11 30.86
N GLY A 566 -29.15 -1.23 31.37
CA GLY A 566 -29.81 -2.05 32.40
C GLY A 566 -30.99 -2.90 31.91
N THR A 567 -31.30 -2.92 30.60
CA THR A 567 -32.38 -3.73 30.02
C THR A 567 -31.81 -4.84 29.14
N GLU A 568 -32.26 -6.08 29.35
CA GLU A 568 -31.92 -7.21 28.50
C GLU A 568 -32.78 -7.21 27.22
N GLN A 569 -32.15 -7.31 26.06
CA GLN A 569 -32.83 -7.33 24.76
C GLN A 569 -32.11 -8.21 23.74
N SER A 570 -32.78 -8.50 22.61
CA SER A 570 -32.17 -9.21 21.48
C SER A 570 -31.02 -8.40 20.88
N GLN A 571 -29.85 -9.01 20.73
CA GLN A 571 -28.72 -8.38 20.06
C GLN A 571 -29.07 -8.03 18.61
N ALA A 572 -29.74 -8.93 17.89
CA ALA A 572 -30.14 -8.70 16.50
C ALA A 572 -31.02 -7.44 16.33
N GLU A 573 -31.98 -7.24 17.25
CA GLU A 573 -32.90 -6.10 17.18
C GLU A 573 -32.18 -4.78 17.51
N TYR A 574 -31.30 -4.82 18.52
CA TYR A 574 -30.49 -3.67 18.90
C TYR A 574 -29.57 -3.22 17.75
N GLU A 575 -28.81 -4.14 17.18
CA GLU A 575 -27.88 -3.84 16.08
C GLU A 575 -28.62 -3.40 14.81
N TRP A 576 -29.78 -4.00 14.51
CA TRP A 576 -30.64 -3.55 13.40
C TRP A 576 -31.15 -2.12 13.61
N GLY A 577 -31.52 -1.77 14.84
CA GLY A 577 -31.94 -0.40 15.19
C GLY A 577 -30.86 0.63 14.89
N LEU A 578 -29.64 0.36 15.36
CA LEU A 578 -28.48 1.22 15.11
C LEU A 578 -28.15 1.32 13.60
N TYR A 579 -28.19 0.19 12.88
CA TYR A 579 -27.93 0.17 11.45
C TYR A 579 -28.97 0.96 10.65
N ARG A 580 -30.25 0.84 11.01
CA ARG A 580 -31.32 1.60 10.36
C ARG A 580 -31.10 3.11 10.51
N ASP A 581 -30.71 3.56 11.70
CA ASP A 581 -30.47 4.97 11.97
C ASP A 581 -29.23 5.47 11.20
N TYR A 582 -28.17 4.64 11.12
CA TYR A 582 -27.00 4.87 10.25
C TYR A 582 -27.40 5.02 8.76
N MET A 583 -28.22 4.10 8.25
CA MET A 583 -28.68 4.12 6.85
C MET A 583 -29.60 5.30 6.55
N ALA A 584 -30.39 5.76 7.51
CA ALA A 584 -31.22 6.96 7.35
C ALA A 584 -30.36 8.21 7.10
N ILE A 585 -29.23 8.34 7.79
CA ILE A 585 -28.27 9.45 7.60
C ILE A 585 -27.69 9.41 6.17
N ILE A 586 -27.23 8.24 5.72
CA ILE A 586 -26.65 8.08 4.38
C ILE A 586 -27.70 8.37 3.30
N THR A 587 -28.90 7.83 3.47
CA THR A 587 -30.03 8.04 2.54
C THR A 587 -30.36 9.52 2.40
N SER A 588 -30.42 10.26 3.51
CA SER A 588 -30.66 11.70 3.49
C SER A 588 -29.54 12.49 2.80
N LYS A 589 -28.28 12.15 3.05
CA LYS A 589 -27.12 12.76 2.36
C LYS A 589 -27.19 12.51 0.85
N PHE A 590 -27.49 11.29 0.45
CA PHE A 590 -27.63 10.93 -0.96
C PHE A 590 -28.80 11.67 -1.62
N GLU A 591 -29.96 11.76 -0.96
CA GLU A 591 -31.12 12.49 -1.48
C GLU A 591 -30.80 13.96 -1.77
N ALA A 592 -30.12 14.63 -0.83
CA ALA A 592 -29.68 16.00 -1.01
C ALA A 592 -28.74 16.14 -2.22
N ALA A 593 -27.73 15.26 -2.32
CA ALA A 593 -26.77 15.27 -3.43
C ALA A 593 -27.44 14.95 -4.78
N TYR A 594 -28.38 14.00 -4.82
CA TYR A 594 -29.12 13.64 -6.02
C TYR A 594 -30.04 14.78 -6.51
N ASN A 595 -30.65 15.52 -5.60
CA ASN A 595 -31.43 16.70 -5.97
C ASN A 595 -30.53 17.82 -6.54
N SER A 596 -29.35 18.04 -5.97
CA SER A 596 -28.34 18.95 -6.54
C SER A 596 -27.88 18.50 -7.94
N LEU A 597 -27.63 17.21 -8.12
CA LEU A 597 -27.23 16.63 -9.41
C LEU A 597 -28.27 16.94 -10.51
N LYS A 598 -29.57 16.78 -10.23
CA LYS A 598 -30.65 17.09 -11.19
C LYS A 598 -30.61 18.54 -11.66
N THR A 599 -30.46 19.48 -10.73
CA THR A 599 -30.39 20.91 -11.03
C THR A 599 -29.17 21.23 -11.88
N ILE A 600 -27.98 20.83 -11.42
CA ILE A 600 -26.70 21.12 -12.11
C ILE A 600 -26.67 20.47 -13.50
N TYR A 601 -27.15 19.25 -13.64
CA TYR A 601 -27.22 18.58 -14.94
C TYR A 601 -28.07 19.39 -15.95
N THR A 602 -29.21 19.92 -15.49
CA THR A 602 -30.10 20.73 -16.34
C THR A 602 -29.42 22.05 -16.76
N GLU A 603 -28.66 22.66 -15.85
CA GLU A 603 -27.85 23.86 -16.14
C GLU A 603 -26.79 23.57 -17.21
N VAL A 604 -26.00 22.51 -17.04
CA VAL A 604 -24.97 22.09 -18.00
C VAL A 604 -25.58 21.77 -19.37
N GLU A 605 -26.70 21.03 -19.43
CA GLU A 605 -27.37 20.70 -20.69
C GLU A 605 -27.88 21.96 -21.42
N THR A 606 -28.38 22.94 -20.66
CA THR A 606 -28.83 24.23 -21.20
C THR A 606 -27.67 25.03 -21.78
N GLU A 607 -26.54 25.07 -21.07
CA GLU A 607 -25.31 25.76 -21.52
C GLU A 607 -24.74 25.11 -22.79
N ILE A 608 -24.64 23.78 -22.84
CA ILE A 608 -24.23 23.05 -24.04
C ILE A 608 -25.17 23.38 -25.20
N SER A 609 -26.48 23.38 -24.98
CA SER A 609 -27.49 23.69 -26.00
C SER A 609 -27.35 25.11 -26.55
N ASN A 610 -27.05 26.09 -25.70
CA ASN A 610 -26.83 27.48 -26.11
C ASN A 610 -25.57 27.64 -26.97
N LEU A 611 -24.55 26.81 -26.75
CA LEU A 611 -23.29 26.83 -27.51
C LEU A 611 -23.38 26.12 -28.87
N LYS A 612 -24.45 25.36 -29.13
CA LYS A 612 -24.63 24.54 -30.34
C LYS A 612 -24.50 25.33 -31.66
N LEU A 613 -24.98 26.56 -31.69
CA LEU A 613 -24.95 27.41 -32.89
C LEU A 613 -23.64 28.21 -33.03
N THR A 614 -22.84 28.26 -31.97
CA THR A 614 -21.63 29.09 -31.87
C THR A 614 -20.35 28.27 -32.08
N LEU A 615 -20.35 27.01 -31.63
CA LEU A 615 -19.19 26.13 -31.70
C LEU A 615 -19.17 25.27 -32.97
N ALA A 616 -17.97 24.85 -33.38
CA ALA A 616 -17.81 23.84 -34.41
C ALA A 616 -18.46 22.51 -33.96
N SER A 617 -19.02 21.76 -34.92
CA SER A 617 -19.73 20.50 -34.64
C SER A 617 -18.87 19.44 -33.93
N SER A 618 -17.55 19.45 -34.14
CA SER A 618 -16.61 18.55 -33.44
C SER A 618 -16.51 18.88 -31.96
N ILE A 619 -16.29 20.16 -31.63
CA ILE A 619 -16.20 20.65 -30.24
C ILE A 619 -17.51 20.39 -29.50
N TYR A 620 -18.66 20.67 -30.13
CA TYR A 620 -19.96 20.38 -29.54
C TYR A 620 -20.15 18.90 -29.19
N LYS A 621 -19.64 17.99 -30.05
CA LYS A 621 -19.67 16.55 -29.79
C LYS A 621 -18.77 16.17 -28.59
N GLU A 622 -17.58 16.75 -28.50
CA GLU A 622 -16.66 16.56 -27.37
C GLU A 622 -17.27 17.02 -26.03
N LEU A 623 -18.04 18.11 -26.02
CA LEU A 623 -18.74 18.57 -24.81
C LEU A 623 -19.80 17.57 -24.32
N ILE A 624 -20.53 16.94 -25.25
CA ILE A 624 -21.51 15.90 -24.91
C ILE A 624 -20.81 14.65 -24.37
N ILE A 625 -19.67 14.29 -24.95
CA ILE A 625 -18.85 13.17 -24.47
C ILE A 625 -18.36 13.44 -23.04
N LEU A 626 -17.82 14.64 -22.78
CA LEU A 626 -17.37 15.03 -21.43
C LEU A 626 -18.49 14.93 -20.40
N LEU A 627 -19.72 15.35 -20.74
CA LEU A 627 -20.87 15.22 -19.85
C LEU A 627 -21.17 13.75 -19.49
N ASP A 628 -21.10 12.86 -20.47
CA ASP A 628 -21.29 11.42 -20.26
C ASP A 628 -20.15 10.82 -19.42
N GLU A 629 -18.92 11.25 -19.65
CA GLU A 629 -17.73 10.84 -18.92
C GLU A 629 -17.78 11.25 -17.46
N ILE A 630 -18.17 12.50 -17.15
CA ILE A 630 -18.34 12.96 -15.77
C ILE A 630 -19.34 12.08 -15.00
N LEU A 631 -20.38 11.57 -15.65
CA LEU A 631 -21.42 10.73 -15.03
C LEU A 631 -21.06 9.25 -14.97
N LEU A 632 -19.96 8.82 -15.61
CA LEU A 632 -19.54 7.43 -15.75
C LEU A 632 -19.56 6.60 -14.45
N PRO A 633 -19.13 7.14 -13.29
CA PRO A 633 -19.14 6.38 -12.04
C PRO A 633 -20.56 6.06 -11.57
N LEU A 634 -21.48 7.03 -11.66
CA LEU A 634 -22.87 6.85 -11.22
C LEU A 634 -23.69 6.01 -12.20
N LYS A 635 -23.37 6.08 -13.50
CA LYS A 635 -23.96 5.23 -14.55
C LYS A 635 -23.89 3.74 -14.20
N TYR A 636 -22.86 3.30 -13.48
CA TYR A 636 -22.64 1.90 -13.08
C TYR A 636 -22.86 1.64 -11.59
N LEU A 637 -23.35 2.62 -10.83
CA LEU A 637 -23.85 2.42 -9.46
C LEU A 637 -25.38 2.44 -9.41
N ILE A 638 -26.04 3.00 -10.42
CA ILE A 638 -27.48 3.13 -10.48
C ILE A 638 -28.09 1.98 -11.28
N LYS A 639 -29.05 1.31 -10.65
CA LYS A 639 -29.79 0.17 -11.18
C LYS A 639 -31.29 0.43 -11.12
N HIS A 640 -32.06 -0.29 -11.91
CA HIS A 640 -33.50 -0.28 -11.82
C HIS A 640 -33.96 -0.82 -10.47
N SER A 641 -35.00 -0.20 -9.91
CA SER A 641 -35.72 -0.62 -8.70
C SER A 641 -36.12 -2.10 -8.64
N ALA A 642 -36.26 -2.78 -9.79
CA ALA A 642 -36.62 -4.20 -9.88
C ALA A 642 -35.53 -5.14 -9.35
N PHE A 643 -34.26 -4.69 -9.32
CA PHE A 643 -33.12 -5.48 -8.88
C PHE A 643 -32.79 -5.28 -7.39
N ARG A 644 -33.66 -4.60 -6.62
CA ARG A 644 -33.41 -4.26 -5.20
C ARG A 644 -33.08 -5.47 -4.31
N GLU A 645 -33.59 -6.65 -4.64
CA GLU A 645 -33.32 -7.89 -3.88
C GLU A 645 -31.86 -8.31 -3.91
N GLU A 646 -31.05 -7.77 -4.82
CA GLU A 646 -29.62 -8.09 -4.94
C GLU A 646 -28.80 -7.53 -3.79
N GLN A 647 -29.22 -6.41 -3.21
CA GLN A 647 -28.48 -5.71 -2.15
C GLN A 647 -27.00 -5.53 -2.53
N GLU A 648 -26.78 -5.22 -3.81
CA GLU A 648 -25.48 -5.17 -4.45
C GLU A 648 -24.65 -3.96 -4.04
N CYS A 649 -23.34 -4.18 -3.97
CA CYS A 649 -22.31 -3.18 -3.89
C CYS A 649 -21.17 -3.57 -4.86
N ARG A 650 -20.37 -2.60 -5.30
CA ARG A 650 -19.39 -2.77 -6.38
C ARG A 650 -18.06 -2.17 -6.02
N MET A 651 -16.99 -2.86 -6.39
CA MET A 651 -15.73 -2.18 -6.69
C MET A 651 -15.83 -1.61 -8.10
N ILE A 652 -15.39 -0.38 -8.30
CA ILE A 652 -15.34 0.28 -9.61
C ILE A 652 -13.94 0.83 -9.81
N TYR A 653 -13.36 0.50 -10.95
CA TYR A 653 -12.11 1.07 -11.44
C TYR A 653 -12.32 1.61 -12.85
N ILE A 654 -12.01 2.88 -13.09
CA ILE A 654 -12.18 3.51 -14.40
C ILE A 654 -10.80 3.80 -15.01
N THR A 655 -10.54 3.28 -16.20
CA THR A 655 -9.26 3.52 -16.88
C THR A 655 -9.39 3.36 -18.39
N SER A 656 -8.35 3.76 -19.13
CA SER A 656 -8.26 3.55 -20.57
C SER A 656 -7.82 2.12 -20.89
N ILE A 657 -8.25 1.60 -22.04
CA ILE A 657 -7.93 0.24 -22.50
C ILE A 657 -6.47 0.06 -22.93
N ASP A 658 -5.74 1.15 -23.15
CA ASP A 658 -4.32 1.15 -23.56
C ASP A 658 -3.35 0.99 -22.39
N ARG A 659 -3.88 0.91 -21.17
CA ARG A 659 -3.12 0.80 -19.93
C ARG A 659 -2.56 -0.61 -19.74
N SER A 660 -1.36 -0.69 -19.18
CA SER A 660 -0.60 -1.94 -18.98
C SER A 660 -1.33 -2.99 -18.14
N GLU A 661 -2.09 -2.53 -17.15
CA GLU A 661 -2.88 -3.33 -16.23
C GLU A 661 -4.15 -3.92 -16.85
N VAL A 662 -4.58 -3.43 -18.02
CA VAL A 662 -5.77 -3.93 -18.72
C VAL A 662 -5.39 -5.14 -19.57
N THR A 663 -6.01 -6.28 -19.26
CA THR A 663 -5.80 -7.52 -20.01
C THR A 663 -6.97 -7.81 -20.95
N MET A 664 -6.62 -8.24 -22.17
CA MET A 664 -7.55 -8.68 -23.20
C MET A 664 -7.19 -10.10 -23.65
N GLU A 665 -8.05 -11.05 -23.34
CA GLU A 665 -7.90 -12.45 -23.75
C GLU A 665 -9.02 -12.85 -24.71
N TYR A 666 -8.71 -13.66 -25.73
CA TYR A 666 -9.72 -14.12 -26.67
C TYR A 666 -10.75 -15.03 -25.98
N GLY A 667 -12.01 -14.61 -25.95
CA GLY A 667 -13.11 -15.31 -25.27
C GLY A 667 -13.33 -14.88 -23.82
N SER A 668 -12.39 -14.12 -23.24
CA SER A 668 -12.55 -13.40 -21.97
C SER A 668 -12.91 -11.94 -22.30
N PHE A 669 -13.77 -11.31 -21.51
CA PHE A 669 -13.97 -9.85 -21.62
C PHE A 669 -12.69 -9.11 -21.18
N LEU A 670 -12.61 -7.80 -21.44
CA LEU A 670 -11.58 -6.95 -20.87
C LEU A 670 -11.66 -6.99 -19.34
N TYR A 671 -10.54 -7.22 -18.67
CA TYR A 671 -10.45 -7.27 -17.22
C TYR A 671 -9.15 -6.68 -16.68
N VAL A 672 -9.17 -6.36 -15.38
CA VAL A 672 -7.98 -6.08 -14.57
C VAL A 672 -7.89 -7.09 -13.43
N GLU A 673 -6.68 -7.50 -13.06
CA GLU A 673 -6.45 -8.47 -11.99
C GLU A 673 -6.28 -7.75 -10.64
N TYR A 674 -6.91 -8.29 -9.59
CA TYR A 674 -6.97 -7.74 -8.25
C TYR A 674 -5.97 -8.49 -7.35
N GLU A 675 -4.93 -7.78 -6.90
CA GLU A 675 -3.78 -8.34 -6.15
C GLU A 675 -4.16 -9.09 -4.87
N PRO A 676 -5.11 -8.60 -4.02
CA PRO A 676 -5.41 -9.27 -2.77
C PRO A 676 -5.82 -10.73 -2.95
N ASN A 677 -5.06 -11.63 -2.30
CA ASN A 677 -5.30 -13.07 -2.36
C ASN A 677 -6.69 -13.42 -1.79
N VAL A 678 -7.50 -14.15 -2.57
CA VAL A 678 -8.86 -14.52 -2.17
C VAL A 678 -8.85 -15.41 -0.91
N LYS A 679 -8.04 -16.47 -0.91
CA LYS A 679 -8.04 -17.51 0.12
C LYS A 679 -7.74 -16.95 1.52
N SER A 680 -6.76 -16.04 1.63
CA SER A 680 -6.34 -15.47 2.92
C SER A 680 -7.30 -14.43 3.49
N HIS A 681 -8.27 -13.94 2.71
CA HIS A 681 -9.20 -12.89 3.13
C HIS A 681 -10.66 -13.38 3.28
N LEU A 682 -10.92 -14.67 3.10
CA LEU A 682 -12.24 -15.25 3.32
C LEU A 682 -12.56 -15.41 4.80
N ASP A 683 -13.77 -14.99 5.18
CA ASP A 683 -14.39 -15.29 6.46
C ASP A 683 -14.99 -16.70 6.47
N LYS A 684 -15.75 -17.02 5.41
CA LYS A 684 -16.42 -18.31 5.24
C LYS A 684 -16.91 -18.49 3.80
N ILE A 685 -17.38 -19.70 3.50
CA ILE A 685 -18.01 -20.03 2.23
C ILE A 685 -19.36 -20.71 2.48
N TYR A 686 -20.42 -20.26 1.80
CA TYR A 686 -21.65 -21.04 1.70
C TYR A 686 -21.68 -21.81 0.39
N ILE A 687 -21.89 -23.13 0.47
CA ILE A 687 -22.12 -23.99 -0.68
C ILE A 687 -23.62 -24.19 -0.89
N ALA A 688 -24.07 -24.01 -2.13
CA ALA A 688 -25.47 -24.21 -2.47
C ALA A 688 -25.87 -25.69 -2.36
N PRO A 689 -27.13 -26.02 -2.06
CA PRO A 689 -27.56 -27.41 -1.85
C PRO A 689 -27.26 -28.35 -3.02
N ALA A 690 -27.39 -27.88 -4.28
CA ALA A 690 -27.13 -28.73 -5.45
C ALA A 690 -25.63 -28.95 -5.73
N ALA A 691 -24.74 -28.25 -5.02
CA ALA A 691 -23.29 -28.37 -5.09
C ALA A 691 -22.67 -29.12 -3.90
N ILE A 692 -23.46 -29.61 -2.95
CA ILE A 692 -22.99 -30.20 -1.68
C ILE A 692 -21.93 -31.31 -1.85
N HIS A 693 -21.96 -32.04 -2.98
CA HIS A 693 -20.98 -33.08 -3.31
C HIS A 693 -19.55 -32.54 -3.46
N HIS A 694 -19.36 -31.24 -3.73
CA HIS A 694 -18.05 -30.59 -3.74
C HIS A 694 -17.55 -30.15 -2.36
N LYS A 695 -18.38 -30.20 -1.31
CA LYS A 695 -18.01 -29.65 0.02
C LYS A 695 -16.68 -30.22 0.53
N ARG A 696 -16.51 -31.56 0.51
CA ARG A 696 -15.28 -32.24 0.97
C ARG A 696 -14.03 -31.79 0.21
N TYR A 697 -14.18 -31.46 -1.07
CA TYR A 697 -13.07 -30.98 -1.89
C TYR A 697 -12.61 -29.59 -1.44
N PHE A 698 -13.55 -28.67 -1.20
CA PHE A 698 -13.23 -27.33 -0.71
C PHE A 698 -12.75 -27.35 0.74
N ASP A 699 -13.31 -28.19 1.62
CA ASP A 699 -12.78 -28.43 2.98
C ASP A 699 -11.30 -28.83 2.92
N HIS A 700 -10.90 -29.67 1.95
CA HIS A 700 -9.51 -30.08 1.78
C HIS A 700 -8.61 -28.96 1.25
N ILE A 701 -9.08 -28.15 0.30
CA ILE A 701 -8.31 -27.00 -0.24
C ILE A 701 -8.05 -25.94 0.85
N LEU A 702 -9.03 -25.76 1.73
CA LEU A 702 -8.99 -24.75 2.79
C LEU A 702 -8.39 -25.26 4.10
N LYS A 703 -7.89 -26.50 4.17
CA LYS A 703 -7.37 -27.09 5.42
C LYS A 703 -6.25 -26.29 6.11
N ASP A 704 -5.53 -25.46 5.35
CA ASP A 704 -4.39 -24.65 5.81
C ASP A 704 -4.82 -23.23 6.23
N VAL A 705 -6.11 -22.89 6.13
CA VAL A 705 -6.71 -21.62 6.57
C VAL A 705 -7.96 -21.87 7.40
N ASP A 706 -8.23 -21.04 8.41
CA ASP A 706 -9.43 -21.18 9.24
C ASP A 706 -10.66 -20.59 8.54
N VAL A 707 -11.13 -21.26 7.47
CA VAL A 707 -12.27 -20.83 6.65
C VAL A 707 -13.29 -21.96 6.55
N PRO A 708 -14.44 -21.88 7.23
CA PRO A 708 -15.45 -22.92 7.19
C PRO A 708 -16.22 -22.92 5.86
N VAL A 709 -16.50 -24.11 5.32
CA VAL A 709 -17.45 -24.32 4.21
C VAL A 709 -18.76 -24.86 4.78
N GLU A 710 -19.79 -24.02 4.79
CA GLU A 710 -21.12 -24.30 5.34
C GLU A 710 -22.12 -24.59 4.23
N VAL A 711 -23.04 -25.52 4.45
CA VAL A 711 -24.17 -25.73 3.53
C VAL A 711 -25.17 -24.60 3.74
N SER A 712 -25.60 -23.95 2.65
CA SER A 712 -26.65 -22.93 2.71
C SER A 712 -27.88 -23.44 3.46
N GLY A 713 -28.39 -22.64 4.40
CA GLY A 713 -29.59 -22.97 5.16
C GLY A 713 -30.89 -22.72 4.40
N ASN A 714 -30.81 -22.18 3.17
CA ASN A 714 -31.97 -21.90 2.36
C ASN A 714 -32.50 -23.19 1.72
N VAL A 715 -33.81 -23.45 1.91
CA VAL A 715 -34.47 -24.64 1.40
C VAL A 715 -34.55 -24.56 -0.13
N PHE A 716 -33.85 -25.47 -0.82
CA PHE A 716 -34.01 -25.70 -2.26
C PHE A 716 -34.96 -26.88 -2.45
N ARG A 717 -36.01 -26.71 -3.26
CA ARG A 717 -36.99 -27.77 -3.56
C ARG A 717 -36.62 -28.52 -4.82
#